data_AF-A0A7S4V7R4-F1
#
_entry.id   AF-A0A7S4V7R4-F1
#
_cell.length_a   1.000
_cell.length_b   1.000
_cell.length_c   1.000
_cell.angle_alpha   90.00
_cell.angle_beta   90.00
_cell.angle_gamma   90.00
#
_symmetry.space_group_name_H-M   'P 1'
#
loop_
_entity.id
_entity.type
_entity.pdbx_description
1 polymer ?
#
loop_
_entity_poly.entity_id
_entity_poly.type
_entity_poly.pdbx_seq_one_letter_code
_entity_poly.pdbx_strand_id
1 'polypeptide(L)'
;MRENSHVLFICLFTNKHDSCNVRYDIDPSEVGRLEVGTETLVDKSKSTKTILMDLFPNNTDIEGATIINACYGGTAALLNAFTWVESDGWDGRYAIVVAADIAAYARGPARPTCGAGAVAVLIGRDAPLAFSDPRERTTHAANVWDFFKPDHTVEYPTVDGALSQVCYYRALEDCYNRFADKLDKISETTTKGSVKEVAEHFDAESADYFVFHSPYNKLVQKSYARLFLLDARRRHEKGISFHREEEKKETKEGVEDSDEILAAWLTKPIEETYSDKALEATLKKLSSSSFKQRLTDSNAASKAIGNTYTASVFFGLASLIDRAGGRGELTPGKKAVVFSYGSGALATMYRLHVREPVQTRFSIDRMAKALSLTERLTSREEVHPSELDHALETRARMHRAGAPYSPVYPTTGRLFPGTYYLNGIDLKWTRTYSRVPLDAKMEPHETSLAPPIVLRLAKRDEVSCPVTGKLEVLSSAQEGHSDLHTEAKKRVACVITGISAGLPRTDGKVFESDNLDRLVRGDQCIAPISGSIKMAMLDKNIVQVKKLPGGKIQRVPFKTEKDIASIAAVMGTVNLTAAYGVPPGLAETMDIAAQVAVAAGMEALKSAGLVSGKSNSPEEWKLPERYRDTTGVVYASSFPAMDAAVGEVMKYLQSKTVAAADSARLIAALRSRLIRASHDREISDDDEAAFARLLSRAKETEEGPLGEEITQLSKPYQFDRKFLFRVLVLGNAQLAQLAGCRGPNTQTNAACAGTTQAIAMAQDMLISGRAERLVVIAGDNASGDTLMPWLGSGFRALGAATACEAVEDAACPFDRRRSGMILGSGAIGMVLETETSCQERLKITSSNPFSMKARLLATQYSNSAYHGAALDRKHIASEMKRFLADIELIHGIGKAEIATHGVYFSHETSTHASDASSCAGNEIAALREAFGDELLSKLLILNTKGFTGHPMGVSFEDVCAVEVLLRQTVPPVPNYKEKDAYLGELKISKGGPYACRYALRFAAGFGSQVAFALYATAQYE
;
A
#
# COMPACT_ATOMS: atom_id res chain seq x y z
N MET A 1 14.65 29.75 -27.52
CA MET A 1 15.64 28.80 -28.09
C MET A 1 16.55 28.38 -26.93
N ARG A 2 16.63 27.13 -26.49
CA ARG A 2 16.47 25.81 -27.14
C ARG A 2 15.83 24.86 -26.11
N GLU A 3 14.65 24.31 -26.40
CA GLU A 3 14.48 22.92 -26.86
C GLU A 3 15.08 21.88 -25.91
N ASN A 4 14.34 21.53 -24.86
CA ASN A 4 14.47 20.27 -24.14
C ASN A 4 13.07 19.64 -24.13
N SER A 5 12.84 18.70 -25.04
CA SER A 5 11.59 17.93 -25.19
C SER A 5 11.92 16.45 -25.06
N HIS A 6 11.06 15.70 -24.36
CA HIS A 6 11.47 14.57 -23.55
C HIS A 6 10.87 13.20 -23.98
N VAL A 7 11.77 12.22 -24.17
CA VAL A 7 11.70 10.77 -23.82
C VAL A 7 10.51 9.90 -24.30
N LEU A 8 10.75 8.99 -25.25
CA LEU A 8 10.18 7.61 -25.31
C LEU A 8 10.98 6.70 -26.27
N PHE A 9 11.95 5.95 -25.77
CA PHE A 9 12.50 4.84 -26.56
C PHE A 9 11.50 3.67 -26.57
N ILE A 10 11.48 2.87 -27.62
CA ILE A 10 10.61 1.69 -27.71
C ILE A 10 11.40 0.52 -28.29
N CYS A 11 11.75 -0.45 -27.47
CA CYS A 11 12.50 -1.64 -27.87
C CYS A 11 11.69 -2.90 -27.56
N LEU A 12 10.74 -3.25 -28.42
CA LEU A 12 9.76 -4.31 -28.12
C LEU A 12 10.37 -5.69 -28.36
N PHE A 13 10.09 -6.65 -27.47
CA PHE A 13 10.59 -8.02 -27.61
C PHE A 13 9.49 -9.01 -27.26
N THR A 14 9.16 -9.88 -28.21
CA THR A 14 7.97 -10.76 -28.15
C THR A 14 8.24 -12.15 -27.57
N ASN A 15 9.47 -12.40 -27.16
CA ASN A 15 9.95 -13.54 -26.36
C ASN A 15 11.39 -13.21 -25.94
N LYS A 16 11.83 -13.67 -24.75
CA LYS A 16 13.11 -13.39 -24.04
C LYS A 16 14.37 -13.90 -24.75
N HIS A 17 14.31 -13.98 -26.06
CA HIS A 17 15.35 -14.44 -26.95
C HIS A 17 16.60 -13.57 -26.85
N ASP A 18 16.41 -12.26 -26.71
CA ASP A 18 17.50 -11.29 -26.67
C ASP A 18 17.13 -10.16 -25.72
N SER A 19 17.87 -10.02 -24.62
CA SER A 19 17.75 -8.84 -23.76
C SER A 19 18.04 -7.57 -24.57
N CYS A 20 17.44 -6.43 -24.17
CA CYS A 20 17.76 -5.10 -24.71
C CYS A 20 19.29 -4.89 -24.81
N ASN A 21 19.99 -5.41 -23.80
CA ASN A 21 21.44 -5.46 -23.65
C ASN A 21 22.21 -6.08 -24.82
N VAL A 22 21.61 -6.99 -25.60
CA VAL A 22 22.31 -7.72 -26.68
C VAL A 22 22.10 -7.08 -28.06
N ARG A 23 20.89 -6.57 -28.38
CA ARG A 23 20.62 -5.96 -29.71
C ARG A 23 20.92 -4.47 -29.78
N TYR A 24 20.78 -3.77 -28.66
CA TYR A 24 21.11 -2.34 -28.54
C TYR A 24 22.41 -2.10 -27.78
N ASP A 25 23.11 -3.19 -27.42
CA ASP A 25 24.40 -3.16 -26.74
C ASP A 25 24.33 -2.45 -25.37
N ILE A 26 23.19 -2.54 -24.68
CA ILE A 26 22.94 -1.86 -23.38
C ILE A 26 23.67 -2.61 -22.27
N ASP A 27 24.61 -1.95 -21.60
CA ASP A 27 25.23 -2.54 -20.43
C ASP A 27 24.18 -2.61 -19.29
N PRO A 28 24.05 -3.74 -18.56
CA PRO A 28 23.16 -3.81 -17.39
C PRO A 28 23.34 -2.66 -16.39
N SER A 29 24.54 -2.08 -16.27
CA SER A 29 24.85 -0.92 -15.42
C SER A 29 24.25 0.39 -15.93
N GLU A 30 23.91 0.51 -17.21
CA GLU A 30 23.23 1.69 -17.80
C GLU A 30 21.74 1.75 -17.44
N VAL A 31 21.22 0.85 -16.60
CA VAL A 31 19.79 0.81 -16.22
C VAL A 31 19.61 1.27 -14.77
N GLY A 32 18.84 2.33 -14.55
CA GLY A 32 18.53 2.88 -13.22
C GLY A 32 17.11 2.57 -12.74
N ARG A 33 16.24 2.11 -13.65
CA ARG A 33 14.85 1.76 -13.32
C ARG A 33 14.35 0.57 -14.14
N LEU A 34 13.62 -0.33 -13.51
CA LEU A 34 12.97 -1.48 -14.13
C LEU A 34 11.57 -1.65 -13.54
N GLU A 35 10.52 -1.50 -14.36
CA GLU A 35 9.13 -1.70 -13.96
C GLU A 35 8.45 -2.76 -14.81
N VAL A 36 7.49 -3.49 -14.21
CA VAL A 36 6.75 -4.55 -14.91
C VAL A 36 5.25 -4.27 -14.83
N GLY A 37 4.59 -4.07 -15.97
CA GLY A 37 3.14 -4.12 -16.08
C GLY A 37 2.65 -5.54 -16.38
N THR A 38 1.77 -6.09 -15.55
CA THR A 38 1.15 -7.40 -15.82
C THR A 38 -0.17 -7.54 -15.07
N GLU A 39 -1.06 -8.38 -15.57
CA GLU A 39 -2.22 -8.90 -14.83
C GLU A 39 -2.18 -10.44 -14.69
N THR A 40 -1.04 -11.04 -15.04
CA THR A 40 -0.75 -12.48 -14.92
C THR A 40 0.03 -12.73 -13.63
N LEU A 41 -0.69 -12.86 -12.52
CA LEU A 41 -0.10 -13.03 -11.20
C LEU A 41 0.37 -14.47 -10.96
N VAL A 42 1.68 -14.63 -10.76
CA VAL A 42 2.30 -15.91 -10.37
C VAL A 42 2.61 -15.99 -8.87
N ASP A 43 2.68 -14.85 -8.20
CA ASP A 43 2.86 -14.67 -6.76
C ASP A 43 2.09 -13.41 -6.32
N LYS A 44 1.54 -13.39 -5.10
CA LYS A 44 0.73 -12.27 -4.58
C LYS A 44 1.55 -11.16 -3.92
N SER A 45 2.82 -11.42 -3.61
CA SER A 45 3.71 -10.49 -2.92
C SER A 45 5.01 -10.28 -3.69
N LYS A 46 5.67 -11.36 -4.16
CA LYS A 46 6.93 -11.26 -4.90
C LYS A 46 6.68 -10.72 -6.31
N SER A 47 7.11 -9.49 -6.53
CA SER A 47 7.04 -8.82 -7.83
C SER A 47 7.84 -9.56 -8.90
N THR A 48 7.30 -9.64 -10.12
CA THR A 48 7.99 -10.12 -11.33
C THR A 48 9.29 -9.35 -11.60
N LYS A 49 9.35 -8.05 -11.25
CA LYS A 49 10.57 -7.24 -11.33
C LYS A 49 11.74 -7.89 -10.60
N THR A 50 11.49 -8.45 -9.41
CA THR A 50 12.55 -9.08 -8.60
C THR A 50 13.07 -10.37 -9.22
N ILE A 51 12.29 -11.06 -10.07
CA ILE A 51 12.76 -12.21 -10.85
C ILE A 51 13.65 -11.74 -12.00
N LEU A 52 13.33 -10.58 -12.60
CA LEU A 52 14.15 -9.99 -13.66
C LEU A 52 15.49 -9.45 -13.14
N MET A 53 15.63 -9.18 -11.83
CA MET A 53 16.90 -8.76 -11.24
C MET A 53 18.01 -9.81 -11.37
N ASP A 54 17.68 -11.09 -11.61
CA ASP A 54 18.67 -12.13 -11.93
C ASP A 54 19.48 -11.80 -13.20
N LEU A 55 18.99 -10.88 -14.04
CA LEU A 55 19.66 -10.39 -15.25
C LEU A 55 20.60 -9.21 -14.98
N PHE A 56 20.68 -8.72 -13.73
CA PHE A 56 21.46 -7.56 -13.31
C PHE A 56 22.36 -7.89 -12.09
N PRO A 57 23.22 -8.92 -12.18
CA PRO A 57 23.93 -9.46 -11.00
C PRO A 57 24.84 -8.43 -10.30
N ASN A 58 25.34 -7.42 -11.03
CA ASN A 58 26.23 -6.38 -10.50
C ASN A 58 25.58 -4.99 -10.47
N ASN A 59 24.29 -4.87 -10.80
CA ASN A 59 23.54 -3.62 -10.72
C ASN A 59 22.24 -3.84 -9.94
N THR A 60 22.31 -3.60 -8.63
CA THR A 60 21.17 -3.79 -7.72
C THR A 60 20.41 -2.51 -7.42
N ASP A 61 21.02 -1.35 -7.72
CA ASP A 61 20.41 -0.03 -7.56
C ASP A 61 19.55 0.30 -8.79
N ILE A 62 18.43 -0.40 -8.90
CA ILE A 62 17.46 -0.27 -9.99
C ILE A 62 16.07 -0.08 -9.37
N GLU A 63 15.50 1.12 -9.51
CA GLU A 63 14.16 1.45 -9.02
C GLU A 63 13.05 0.66 -9.73
N GLY A 64 11.82 0.73 -9.21
CA GLY A 64 10.63 0.19 -9.86
C GLY A 64 10.15 -1.16 -9.29
N ALA A 65 8.90 -1.48 -9.59
CA ALA A 65 8.19 -2.66 -9.11
C ALA A 65 7.22 -3.21 -10.17
N THR A 66 6.38 -4.17 -9.79
CA THR A 66 5.29 -4.66 -10.63
C THR A 66 4.02 -3.84 -10.41
N ILE A 67 3.38 -3.37 -11.49
CA ILE A 67 2.10 -2.66 -11.48
C ILE A 67 1.01 -3.55 -12.07
N ILE A 68 -0.14 -3.56 -11.41
CA ILE A 68 -1.29 -4.39 -11.78
C ILE A 68 -2.53 -3.50 -11.85
N ASN A 69 -3.11 -3.39 -13.05
CA ASN A 69 -4.49 -2.96 -13.26
C ASN A 69 -4.92 -3.45 -14.65
N ALA A 70 -5.43 -4.68 -14.74
CA ALA A 70 -5.81 -5.32 -16.00
C ALA A 70 -4.79 -5.04 -17.13
N CYS A 71 -5.26 -4.74 -18.34
CA CYS A 71 -4.43 -4.42 -19.50
C CYS A 71 -3.75 -3.04 -19.45
N TYR A 72 -3.96 -2.24 -18.38
CA TYR A 72 -3.39 -0.89 -18.25
C TYR A 72 -2.01 -0.87 -17.57
N GLY A 73 -1.65 -1.92 -16.83
CA GLY A 73 -0.44 -1.96 -16.00
C GLY A 73 0.86 -1.59 -16.74
N GLY A 74 0.99 -1.97 -18.02
CA GLY A 74 2.15 -1.61 -18.84
C GLY A 74 2.24 -0.11 -19.14
N THR A 75 1.11 0.55 -19.41
CA THR A 75 1.05 2.01 -19.61
C THR A 75 1.29 2.75 -18.30
N ALA A 76 0.79 2.24 -17.16
CA ALA A 76 1.14 2.82 -15.86
C ALA A 76 2.66 2.78 -15.63
N ALA A 77 3.31 1.65 -15.93
CA ALA A 77 4.76 1.51 -15.80
C ALA A 77 5.51 2.43 -16.76
N LEU A 78 5.02 2.59 -18.00
CA LEU A 78 5.53 3.56 -18.97
C LEU A 78 5.50 4.99 -18.42
N LEU A 79 4.36 5.41 -17.88
CA LEU A 79 4.18 6.78 -17.37
C LEU A 79 5.02 7.02 -16.12
N ASN A 80 5.15 6.03 -15.23
CA ASN A 80 6.05 6.13 -14.08
C ASN A 80 7.51 6.27 -14.51
N ALA A 81 7.96 5.43 -15.45
CA ALA A 81 9.33 5.49 -15.96
C ALA A 81 9.61 6.79 -16.72
N PHE A 82 8.64 7.27 -17.51
CA PHE A 82 8.70 8.58 -18.14
C PHE A 82 8.86 9.69 -17.09
N THR A 83 7.99 9.72 -16.08
CA THR A 83 8.06 10.72 -15.01
C THR A 83 9.35 10.61 -14.19
N TRP A 84 9.90 9.40 -14.00
CA TRP A 84 11.20 9.23 -13.35
C TRP A 84 12.34 9.86 -14.17
N VAL A 85 12.42 9.62 -15.49
CA VAL A 85 13.44 10.25 -16.36
C VAL A 85 13.31 11.79 -16.38
N GLU A 86 12.09 12.30 -16.20
CA GLU A 86 11.80 13.74 -16.11
C GLU A 86 12.05 14.34 -14.73
N SER A 87 12.19 13.52 -13.70
CA SER A 87 12.32 13.99 -12.33
C SER A 87 13.75 14.38 -11.97
N ASP A 88 13.90 15.18 -10.92
CA ASP A 88 15.21 15.46 -10.31
C ASP A 88 15.84 14.20 -9.68
N GLY A 89 15.07 13.13 -9.49
CA GLY A 89 15.55 11.82 -9.05
C GLY A 89 16.15 10.96 -10.17
N TRP A 90 16.16 11.44 -11.42
CA TRP A 90 16.80 10.74 -12.52
C TRP A 90 18.32 10.74 -12.36
N ASP A 91 18.93 9.56 -12.42
CA ASP A 91 20.37 9.35 -12.24
C ASP A 91 21.16 9.31 -13.57
N GLY A 92 20.51 9.69 -14.68
CA GLY A 92 21.10 9.65 -16.02
C GLY A 92 21.03 8.29 -16.72
N ARG A 93 20.64 7.22 -16.04
CA ARG A 93 20.53 5.86 -16.60
C ARG A 93 19.18 5.63 -17.29
N TYR A 94 19.09 4.59 -18.12
CA TYR A 94 17.84 4.23 -18.77
C TYR A 94 16.83 3.61 -17.80
N ALA A 95 15.55 3.78 -18.11
CA ALA A 95 14.48 2.97 -17.54
C ALA A 95 14.08 1.85 -18.50
N ILE A 96 13.71 0.69 -17.97
CA ILE A 96 13.12 -0.42 -18.73
C ILE A 96 11.72 -0.68 -18.20
N VAL A 97 10.73 -0.67 -19.08
CA VAL A 97 9.36 -1.09 -18.79
C VAL A 97 9.09 -2.41 -19.49
N VAL A 98 8.59 -3.39 -18.76
CA VAL A 98 8.20 -4.70 -19.30
C VAL A 98 6.70 -4.87 -19.15
N ALA A 99 5.97 -4.94 -20.27
CA ALA A 99 4.57 -5.33 -20.28
C ALA A 99 4.47 -6.79 -20.71
N ALA A 100 3.90 -7.68 -19.89
CA ALA A 100 3.89 -9.11 -20.18
C ALA A 100 2.67 -9.82 -19.61
N ASP A 101 2.02 -10.65 -20.43
CA ASP A 101 0.83 -11.38 -20.01
C ASP A 101 0.57 -12.67 -20.80
N ILE A 102 -0.20 -13.56 -20.18
CA ILE A 102 -0.84 -14.71 -20.79
C ILE A 102 -2.36 -14.52 -20.63
N ALA A 103 -3.03 -14.15 -21.70
CA ALA A 103 -4.48 -14.03 -21.74
C ALA A 103 -5.12 -15.39 -22.00
N ALA A 104 -5.60 -16.03 -20.94
CA ALA A 104 -6.25 -17.34 -20.98
C ALA A 104 -7.72 -17.24 -20.59
N TYR A 105 -8.59 -17.88 -21.36
CA TYR A 105 -10.03 -17.92 -21.12
C TYR A 105 -10.55 -19.37 -21.08
N ALA A 106 -11.60 -19.58 -20.27
CA ALA A 106 -12.33 -20.85 -20.23
C ALA A 106 -12.94 -21.21 -21.60
N ARG A 107 -13.40 -22.46 -21.77
CA ARG A 107 -14.18 -22.85 -22.97
C ARG A 107 -15.39 -21.94 -23.08
N GLY A 108 -15.58 -21.32 -24.24
CA GLY A 108 -16.64 -20.36 -24.48
C GLY A 108 -16.26 -19.29 -25.50
N PRO A 109 -17.13 -18.29 -25.72
CA PRO A 109 -16.99 -17.31 -26.79
C PRO A 109 -15.78 -16.36 -26.63
N ALA A 110 -15.21 -16.25 -25.43
CA ALA A 110 -14.01 -15.45 -25.18
C ALA A 110 -12.70 -16.19 -25.54
N ARG A 111 -12.70 -17.52 -25.66
CA ARG A 111 -11.48 -18.31 -25.95
C ARG A 111 -10.75 -17.88 -27.22
N PRO A 112 -11.40 -17.56 -28.35
CA PRO A 112 -10.71 -17.07 -29.54
C PRO A 112 -9.98 -15.73 -29.37
N THR A 113 -10.19 -15.02 -28.26
CA THR A 113 -9.48 -13.79 -27.91
C THR A 113 -8.25 -14.03 -27.03
N CYS A 114 -7.90 -15.28 -26.71
CA CYS A 114 -6.65 -15.61 -26.02
C CYS A 114 -5.43 -15.09 -26.80
N GLY A 115 -4.34 -14.90 -26.10
CA GLY A 115 -3.06 -14.52 -26.65
C GLY A 115 -2.00 -14.49 -25.55
N ALA A 116 -0.73 -14.44 -25.94
CA ALA A 116 0.36 -14.33 -24.99
C ALA A 116 1.50 -13.54 -25.62
N GLY A 117 2.16 -12.73 -24.81
CA GLY A 117 3.28 -11.95 -25.26
C GLY A 117 3.87 -11.09 -24.17
N ALA A 118 5.13 -10.73 -24.37
CA ALA A 118 5.81 -9.71 -23.61
C ALA A 118 6.29 -8.63 -24.57
N VAL A 119 6.57 -7.46 -24.02
CA VAL A 119 7.20 -6.32 -24.67
C VAL A 119 8.08 -5.65 -23.62
N ALA A 120 9.33 -5.33 -23.96
CA ALA A 120 10.11 -4.37 -23.20
C ALA A 120 10.07 -3.00 -23.89
N VAL A 121 10.31 -1.93 -23.14
CA VAL A 121 10.38 -0.56 -23.62
C VAL A 121 11.55 0.06 -22.86
N LEU A 122 12.66 0.30 -23.54
CA LEU A 122 13.76 1.10 -22.99
C LEU A 122 13.35 2.57 -23.03
N ILE A 123 13.66 3.39 -22.04
CA ILE A 123 13.18 4.77 -21.90
C ILE A 123 14.36 5.64 -21.48
N GLY A 124 14.57 6.77 -22.18
CA GLY A 124 15.68 7.70 -21.95
C GLY A 124 15.51 8.99 -22.77
N ARG A 125 16.32 10.01 -22.47
CA ARG A 125 16.27 11.31 -23.17
C ARG A 125 16.69 11.19 -24.63
N ASP A 126 16.24 12.15 -25.45
CA ASP A 126 16.56 12.24 -26.89
C ASP A 126 16.08 11.06 -27.74
N ALA A 127 14.91 10.55 -27.41
CA ALA A 127 14.30 9.43 -28.12
C ALA A 127 13.68 9.83 -29.49
N PRO A 128 13.73 8.92 -30.49
CA PRO A 128 13.18 9.12 -31.83
C PRO A 128 11.65 9.03 -31.84
N LEU A 129 11.04 8.45 -30.81
CA LEU A 129 9.65 8.65 -30.45
C LEU A 129 9.65 9.40 -29.12
N ALA A 130 8.91 10.49 -28.96
CA ALA A 130 8.98 11.25 -27.73
C ALA A 130 7.64 11.91 -27.39
N PHE A 131 7.43 12.18 -26.10
CA PHE A 131 6.44 13.16 -25.68
C PHE A 131 7.03 14.55 -25.96
N SER A 132 6.57 15.21 -27.02
CA SER A 132 7.06 16.57 -27.32
C SER A 132 6.67 17.57 -26.23
N ASP A 133 5.44 17.43 -25.72
CA ASP A 133 4.90 18.13 -24.57
C ASP A 133 4.26 17.10 -23.61
N PRO A 134 4.79 16.95 -22.38
CA PRO A 134 4.26 16.01 -21.38
C PRO A 134 2.77 16.20 -21.03
N ARG A 135 2.21 17.36 -21.36
CA ARG A 135 0.79 17.67 -21.15
C ARG A 135 -0.12 16.96 -22.15
N GLU A 136 0.39 16.50 -23.29
CA GLU A 136 -0.34 15.79 -24.36
C GLU A 136 -0.75 14.37 -23.96
N ARG A 137 -1.48 14.26 -22.86
CA ARG A 137 -2.07 13.04 -22.31
C ARG A 137 -3.32 13.32 -21.49
N THR A 138 -4.27 12.40 -21.48
CA THR A 138 -5.47 12.44 -20.63
C THR A 138 -5.81 11.06 -20.12
N THR A 139 -6.38 11.00 -18.92
CA THR A 139 -6.68 9.75 -18.23
C THR A 139 -8.14 9.72 -17.80
N HIS A 140 -8.77 8.56 -17.99
CA HIS A 140 -10.06 8.20 -17.44
C HIS A 140 -9.87 7.14 -16.34
N ALA A 141 -10.60 7.28 -15.24
CA ALA A 141 -10.63 6.32 -14.16
C ALA A 141 -12.06 6.17 -13.65
N ALA A 142 -12.52 4.93 -13.49
CA ALA A 142 -13.83 4.60 -12.96
C ALA A 142 -13.76 3.33 -12.11
N ASN A 143 -14.75 3.11 -11.24
CA ASN A 143 -14.93 1.85 -10.52
C ASN A 143 -16.05 1.05 -11.19
N VAL A 144 -15.70 -0.02 -11.90
CA VAL A 144 -16.61 -0.87 -12.68
C VAL A 144 -16.19 -2.33 -12.61
N TRP A 145 -17.15 -3.23 -12.76
CA TRP A 145 -16.96 -4.69 -12.67
C TRP A 145 -17.13 -5.36 -14.04
N ASP A 146 -16.51 -4.78 -15.07
CA ASP A 146 -16.65 -5.23 -16.45
C ASP A 146 -15.81 -6.49 -16.76
N PHE A 147 -14.60 -6.55 -16.21
CA PHE A 147 -13.71 -7.71 -16.26
C PHE A 147 -12.80 -7.69 -15.04
N PHE A 148 -12.73 -8.81 -14.31
CA PHE A 148 -11.96 -8.92 -13.07
C PHE A 148 -11.62 -10.39 -12.74
N LYS A 149 -10.61 -10.61 -11.88
CA LYS A 149 -10.13 -11.95 -11.47
C LYS A 149 -10.24 -12.14 -9.95
N PRO A 150 -11.44 -12.39 -9.40
CA PRO A 150 -11.64 -12.47 -7.95
C PRO A 150 -11.21 -13.81 -7.35
N ASP A 151 -11.26 -14.89 -8.14
CA ASP A 151 -10.89 -16.24 -7.72
C ASP A 151 -9.46 -16.55 -8.15
N HIS A 152 -8.53 -16.59 -7.21
CA HIS A 152 -7.13 -16.89 -7.47
C HIS A 152 -6.82 -18.39 -7.69
N THR A 153 -7.80 -19.28 -7.46
CA THR A 153 -7.65 -20.73 -7.70
C THR A 153 -7.79 -21.11 -9.17
N VAL A 154 -8.29 -20.17 -9.99
CA VAL A 154 -8.36 -20.28 -11.45
C VAL A 154 -7.67 -19.07 -12.08
N GLU A 155 -7.10 -19.27 -13.26
CA GLU A 155 -6.48 -18.17 -14.00
C GLU A 155 -7.52 -17.36 -14.79
N TYR A 156 -8.69 -17.95 -15.03
CA TYR A 156 -9.71 -17.37 -15.89
C TYR A 156 -10.44 -16.19 -15.24
N PRO A 157 -10.69 -15.11 -15.98
CA PRO A 157 -11.41 -13.94 -15.48
C PRO A 157 -12.92 -14.17 -15.41
N THR A 158 -13.57 -13.42 -14.53
CA THR A 158 -14.99 -13.10 -14.63
C THR A 158 -15.16 -11.93 -15.59
N VAL A 159 -15.99 -12.09 -16.61
CA VAL A 159 -16.19 -11.09 -17.66
C VAL A 159 -17.67 -10.89 -17.97
N ASP A 160 -18.10 -9.63 -17.96
CA ASP A 160 -19.34 -9.20 -18.62
C ASP A 160 -18.96 -8.60 -19.98
N GLY A 161 -19.17 -9.39 -21.03
CA GLY A 161 -18.77 -9.02 -22.39
C GLY A 161 -19.51 -7.79 -22.96
N ALA A 162 -20.74 -7.54 -22.51
CA ALA A 162 -21.51 -6.37 -22.95
C ALA A 162 -21.05 -5.13 -22.18
N LEU A 163 -20.91 -5.25 -20.86
CA LEU A 163 -20.45 -4.16 -20.00
C LEU A 163 -19.02 -3.73 -20.33
N SER A 164 -18.11 -4.66 -20.62
CA SER A 164 -16.71 -4.34 -21.00
C SER A 164 -16.60 -3.53 -22.28
N GLN A 165 -17.46 -3.78 -23.28
CA GLN A 165 -17.49 -2.95 -24.48
C GLN A 165 -18.00 -1.52 -24.17
N VAL A 166 -19.04 -1.40 -23.35
CA VAL A 166 -19.57 -0.09 -22.94
C VAL A 166 -18.54 0.69 -22.13
N CYS A 167 -17.85 0.04 -21.18
CA CYS A 167 -16.81 0.68 -20.36
C CYS A 167 -15.61 1.12 -21.21
N TYR A 168 -15.21 0.30 -22.20
CA TYR A 168 -14.17 0.68 -23.16
C TYR A 168 -14.57 1.93 -23.95
N TYR A 169 -15.79 2.00 -24.48
CA TYR A 169 -16.25 3.18 -25.22
C TYR A 169 -16.35 4.42 -24.32
N ARG A 170 -16.91 4.31 -23.12
CA ARG A 170 -16.97 5.44 -22.18
C ARG A 170 -15.58 6.01 -21.87
N ALA A 171 -14.63 5.12 -21.59
CA ALA A 171 -13.26 5.53 -21.31
C ALA A 171 -12.58 6.17 -22.53
N LEU A 172 -12.84 5.64 -23.74
CA LEU A 172 -12.35 6.21 -24.99
C LEU A 172 -12.92 7.61 -25.23
N GLU A 173 -14.24 7.77 -25.10
CA GLU A 173 -14.95 9.04 -25.33
C GLU A 173 -14.46 10.11 -24.36
N ASP A 174 -14.38 9.79 -23.07
CA ASP A 174 -13.90 10.72 -22.04
C ASP A 174 -12.43 11.08 -22.24
N CYS A 175 -11.56 10.10 -22.53
CA CYS A 175 -10.15 10.38 -22.83
C CYS A 175 -10.01 11.26 -24.06
N TYR A 176 -10.69 10.93 -25.15
CA TYR A 176 -10.57 11.60 -26.45
C TYR A 176 -11.07 13.05 -26.40
N ASN A 177 -12.27 13.29 -25.83
CA ASN A 177 -12.81 14.65 -25.73
C ASN A 177 -11.88 15.55 -24.91
N ARG A 178 -11.42 15.08 -23.75
CA ARG A 178 -10.46 15.83 -22.92
C ARG A 178 -9.12 16.00 -23.63
N PHE A 179 -8.68 14.99 -24.38
CA PHE A 179 -7.41 15.00 -25.09
C PHE A 179 -7.41 16.08 -26.16
N ALA A 180 -8.46 16.08 -26.99
CA ALA A 180 -8.63 17.02 -28.06
C ALA A 180 -8.82 18.46 -27.53
N ASP A 181 -9.63 18.65 -26.48
CA ASP A 181 -9.76 19.98 -25.84
C ASP A 181 -8.45 20.49 -25.26
N LYS A 182 -7.59 19.58 -24.77
CA LYS A 182 -6.27 19.96 -24.27
C LYS A 182 -5.34 20.35 -25.42
N LEU A 183 -5.37 19.63 -26.54
CA LEU A 183 -4.57 19.97 -27.71
C LEU A 183 -5.00 21.29 -28.35
N ASP A 184 -6.30 21.56 -28.44
CA ASP A 184 -6.84 22.84 -28.92
C ASP A 184 -6.26 24.00 -28.10
N LYS A 185 -6.27 23.89 -26.77
CA LYS A 185 -5.70 24.91 -25.86
C LYS A 185 -4.19 25.10 -26.00
N ILE A 186 -3.46 24.01 -26.23
CA ILE A 186 -2.00 24.07 -26.47
C ILE A 186 -1.71 24.81 -27.80
N SER A 187 -2.51 24.53 -28.83
CA SER A 187 -2.43 25.21 -30.14
C SER A 187 -2.67 26.72 -30.00
N GLU A 188 -3.74 27.13 -29.31
CA GLU A 188 -4.08 28.54 -29.05
C GLU A 188 -3.00 29.30 -28.27
N THR A 189 -2.32 28.63 -27.34
CA THR A 189 -1.27 29.26 -26.51
C THR A 189 0.00 29.52 -27.34
N THR A 190 0.28 28.67 -28.32
CA THR A 190 1.48 28.76 -29.16
C THR A 190 1.35 29.84 -30.24
N THR A 191 0.13 30.09 -30.74
CA THR A 191 -0.17 31.07 -31.80
C THR A 191 -0.25 32.53 -31.33
N LYS A 192 -0.40 32.80 -30.03
CA LYS A 192 -0.44 34.19 -29.49
C LYS A 192 0.87 34.98 -29.64
N GLY A 193 1.97 34.36 -30.10
CA GLY A 193 3.27 35.00 -30.31
C GLY A 193 3.59 35.44 -31.75
N SER A 194 2.82 34.98 -32.75
CA SER A 194 3.12 35.23 -34.17
C SER A 194 1.85 35.10 -35.00
N VAL A 195 1.42 36.22 -35.62
CA VAL A 195 0.39 36.45 -36.66
C VAL A 195 -0.89 35.59 -36.59
N LYS A 196 -2.07 36.24 -36.68
CA LYS A 196 -3.41 35.62 -36.74
C LYS A 196 -3.51 34.46 -37.76
N GLU A 197 -3.17 33.24 -37.35
CA GLU A 197 -3.61 31.99 -37.97
C GLU A 197 -4.74 31.40 -37.11
N VAL A 198 -5.73 30.83 -37.78
CA VAL A 198 -6.91 30.20 -37.17
C VAL A 198 -6.42 29.05 -36.27
N ALA A 199 -6.85 29.00 -35.01
CA ALA A 199 -6.47 27.93 -34.10
C ALA A 199 -6.93 26.57 -34.67
N GLU A 200 -5.97 25.73 -35.06
CA GLU A 200 -6.23 24.37 -35.53
C GLU A 200 -6.84 23.54 -34.40
N HIS A 201 -8.05 23.02 -34.65
CA HIS A 201 -8.74 22.12 -33.74
C HIS A 201 -8.32 20.68 -34.02
N PHE A 202 -8.06 19.92 -32.97
CA PHE A 202 -7.69 18.52 -33.07
C PHE A 202 -8.93 17.66 -33.38
N ASP A 203 -8.80 16.84 -34.42
CA ASP A 203 -9.72 15.77 -34.81
C ASP A 203 -8.97 14.44 -35.03
N ALA A 204 -9.70 13.37 -35.35
CA ALA A 204 -9.11 12.05 -35.54
C ALA A 204 -8.16 12.01 -36.74
N GLU A 205 -8.31 12.91 -37.70
CA GLU A 205 -7.49 12.94 -38.91
C GLU A 205 -6.22 13.77 -38.74
N SER A 206 -6.15 14.58 -37.68
CA SER A 206 -5.01 15.42 -37.29
C SER A 206 -3.76 14.64 -36.86
N ALA A 207 -3.88 13.36 -36.53
CA ALA A 207 -2.74 12.48 -36.24
C ALA A 207 -2.44 11.54 -37.41
N ASP A 208 -1.15 11.26 -37.65
CA ASP A 208 -0.70 10.39 -38.74
C ASP A 208 -0.97 8.90 -38.47
N TYR A 209 -0.93 8.50 -37.20
CA TYR A 209 -1.14 7.12 -36.79
C TYR A 209 -1.91 7.04 -35.48
N PHE A 210 -2.66 5.94 -35.32
CA PHE A 210 -3.28 5.58 -34.05
C PHE A 210 -2.87 4.19 -33.63
N VAL A 211 -2.72 4.01 -32.32
CA VAL A 211 -2.44 2.74 -31.67
C VAL A 211 -3.45 2.55 -30.54
N PHE A 212 -4.14 1.41 -30.52
CA PHE A 212 -5.13 1.09 -29.51
C PHE A 212 -4.74 -0.16 -28.73
N HIS A 213 -5.10 -0.22 -27.45
CA HIS A 213 -5.29 -1.50 -26.79
C HIS A 213 -6.26 -2.35 -27.63
N SER A 214 -5.82 -3.55 -27.97
CA SER A 214 -6.49 -4.40 -28.96
C SER A 214 -6.86 -5.76 -28.35
N PRO A 215 -7.97 -5.85 -27.57
CA PRO A 215 -8.51 -7.14 -27.15
C PRO A 215 -8.85 -8.04 -28.34
N TYR A 216 -9.40 -7.42 -29.38
CA TYR A 216 -9.63 -7.99 -30.70
C TYR A 216 -9.85 -6.86 -31.71
N ASN A 217 -9.51 -7.10 -32.97
CA ASN A 217 -9.44 -6.05 -33.99
C ASN A 217 -10.76 -5.37 -34.32
N LYS A 218 -11.89 -6.08 -34.19
CA LYS A 218 -13.21 -5.50 -34.44
C LYS A 218 -13.55 -4.38 -33.44
N LEU A 219 -13.10 -4.47 -32.18
CA LEU A 219 -13.30 -3.40 -31.20
C LEU A 219 -12.50 -2.15 -31.59
N VAL A 220 -11.26 -2.32 -32.05
CA VAL A 220 -10.41 -1.21 -32.52
C VAL A 220 -11.04 -0.49 -33.71
N GLN A 221 -11.54 -1.25 -34.70
CA GLN A 221 -12.27 -0.68 -35.85
C GLN A 221 -13.46 0.17 -35.41
N LYS A 222 -14.29 -0.35 -34.50
CA LYS A 222 -15.45 0.38 -33.97
C LYS A 222 -15.02 1.62 -33.18
N SER A 223 -13.97 1.48 -32.37
CA SER A 223 -13.43 2.55 -31.52
C SER A 223 -12.90 3.72 -32.34
N TYR A 224 -12.11 3.45 -33.38
CA TYR A 224 -11.62 4.48 -34.27
C TYR A 224 -12.76 5.15 -35.05
N ALA A 225 -13.69 4.36 -35.59
CA ALA A 225 -14.87 4.90 -36.27
C ALA A 225 -15.70 5.81 -35.37
N ARG A 226 -15.72 5.54 -34.06
CA ARG A 226 -16.42 6.35 -33.06
C ARG A 226 -15.84 7.75 -32.89
N LEU A 227 -14.54 7.94 -33.16
CA LEU A 227 -13.91 9.26 -33.07
C LEU A 227 -14.56 10.27 -34.04
N PHE A 228 -15.01 9.83 -35.21
CA PHE A 228 -15.71 10.66 -36.19
C PHE A 228 -17.04 11.21 -35.63
N LEU A 229 -17.75 10.44 -34.82
CA LEU A 229 -18.94 10.94 -34.12
C LEU A 229 -18.56 11.99 -33.08
N LEU A 230 -17.49 11.76 -32.33
CA LEU A 230 -17.01 12.70 -31.31
C LEU A 230 -16.56 14.01 -31.94
N ASP A 231 -15.83 13.94 -33.07
CA ASP A 231 -15.40 15.12 -33.82
C ASP A 231 -16.59 15.92 -34.35
N ALA A 232 -17.60 15.25 -34.93
CA ALA A 232 -18.82 15.91 -35.40
C ALA A 232 -19.61 16.57 -34.26
N ARG A 233 -19.74 15.88 -33.12
CA ARG A 233 -20.40 16.44 -31.91
C ARG A 233 -19.65 17.64 -31.36
N ARG A 234 -18.33 17.57 -31.26
CA ARG A 234 -17.48 18.68 -30.78
C ARG A 234 -17.59 19.90 -31.70
N ARG A 235 -17.61 19.69 -33.02
CA ARG A 235 -17.83 20.78 -34.01
C ARG A 235 -19.19 21.44 -33.84
N HIS A 236 -20.25 20.63 -33.72
CA HIS A 236 -21.61 21.10 -33.47
C HIS A 236 -21.74 21.88 -32.15
N GLU A 237 -21.18 21.36 -31.06
CA GLU A 237 -21.21 22.02 -29.74
C GLU A 237 -20.46 23.36 -29.71
N LYS A 238 -19.34 23.47 -30.43
CA LYS A 238 -18.55 24.71 -30.54
C LYS A 238 -19.10 25.70 -31.58
N GLY A 239 -20.14 25.33 -32.34
CA GLY A 239 -20.71 26.16 -33.41
C GLY A 239 -19.73 26.40 -34.56
N ILE A 240 -18.79 25.47 -34.79
CA ILE A 240 -17.75 25.59 -35.83
C ILE A 240 -18.26 24.93 -37.10
N SER A 241 -18.54 25.71 -38.15
CA SER A 241 -18.74 25.18 -39.50
C SER A 241 -17.41 25.18 -40.24
N PHE A 242 -16.82 24.01 -40.49
CA PHE A 242 -15.66 23.92 -41.39
C PHE A 242 -16.14 23.99 -42.84
N HIS A 243 -16.22 25.20 -43.38
CA HIS A 243 -15.99 25.37 -44.81
C HIS A 243 -14.49 25.57 -45.00
N ARG A 244 -13.75 24.49 -45.33
CA ARG A 244 -12.41 24.65 -45.91
C ARG A 244 -12.59 25.35 -47.26
N GLU A 245 -12.27 26.65 -47.34
CA GLU A 245 -12.31 27.40 -48.60
C GLU A 245 -11.40 26.78 -49.69
N GLU A 246 -10.42 25.97 -49.31
CA GLU A 246 -9.53 25.27 -50.26
C GLU A 246 -10.13 23.99 -50.86
N GLU A 247 -11.10 23.33 -50.22
CA GLU A 247 -11.71 22.11 -50.77
C GLU A 247 -12.71 22.38 -51.90
N LYS A 248 -13.24 23.61 -52.03
CA LYS A 248 -14.09 23.99 -53.18
C LYS A 248 -13.37 24.00 -54.53
N LYS A 249 -12.03 23.99 -54.56
CA LYS A 249 -11.29 23.96 -55.85
C LYS A 249 -11.02 22.55 -56.39
N GLU A 250 -11.19 21.50 -55.58
CA GLU A 250 -10.97 20.11 -56.04
C GLU A 250 -11.98 19.06 -55.54
N THR A 251 -13.09 19.45 -54.90
CA THR A 251 -14.19 18.49 -54.68
C THR A 251 -14.86 18.15 -56.01
N LYS A 252 -14.49 17.00 -56.56
CA LYS A 252 -15.33 16.22 -57.49
C LYS A 252 -16.76 16.17 -56.96
N GLU A 253 -17.73 16.36 -57.85
CA GLU A 253 -19.15 16.17 -57.58
C GLU A 253 -19.40 14.87 -56.76
N GLY A 254 -19.94 15.00 -55.54
CA GLY A 254 -20.47 13.86 -54.79
C GLY A 254 -19.89 13.54 -53.39
N VAL A 255 -19.11 14.42 -52.75
CA VAL A 255 -18.71 14.24 -51.33
C VAL A 255 -19.72 14.97 -50.42
N GLU A 256 -20.66 14.23 -49.85
CA GLU A 256 -21.58 14.71 -48.81
C GLU A 256 -20.81 15.07 -47.52
N ASP A 257 -21.21 16.15 -46.84
CA ASP A 257 -20.57 16.61 -45.61
C ASP A 257 -20.77 15.58 -44.47
N SER A 258 -19.68 15.20 -43.81
CA SER A 258 -19.67 14.30 -42.66
C SER A 258 -20.65 14.72 -41.55
N ASP A 259 -20.84 16.03 -41.33
CA ASP A 259 -21.73 16.55 -40.29
C ASP A 259 -23.20 16.43 -40.71
N GLU A 260 -23.51 16.61 -41.99
CA GLU A 260 -24.86 16.39 -42.53
C GLU A 260 -25.24 14.91 -42.45
N ILE A 261 -24.31 14.00 -42.76
CA ILE A 261 -24.52 12.56 -42.66
C ILE A 261 -24.78 12.14 -41.20
N LEU A 262 -24.12 12.78 -40.23
CA LEU A 262 -24.22 12.45 -38.80
C LEU A 262 -25.28 13.25 -38.05
N ALA A 263 -26.00 14.17 -38.70
CA ALA A 263 -26.96 15.09 -38.09
C ALA A 263 -27.97 14.40 -37.16
N ALA A 264 -28.44 13.21 -37.53
CA ALA A 264 -29.42 12.43 -36.75
C ALA A 264 -28.89 11.90 -35.40
N TRP A 265 -27.58 11.97 -35.14
CA TRP A 265 -26.94 11.46 -33.93
C TRP A 265 -26.17 12.52 -33.13
N LEU A 266 -26.07 13.77 -33.61
CA LEU A 266 -25.30 14.82 -32.95
C LEU A 266 -25.83 15.15 -31.55
N THR A 267 -27.16 15.21 -31.40
CA THR A 267 -27.82 15.58 -30.15
C THR A 267 -28.36 14.40 -29.35
N LYS A 268 -28.19 13.17 -29.85
CA LYS A 268 -28.64 11.97 -29.12
C LYS A 268 -27.77 11.73 -27.87
N PRO A 269 -28.37 11.26 -26.75
CA PRO A 269 -27.59 10.79 -25.61
C PRO A 269 -26.54 9.77 -26.06
N ILE A 270 -25.29 9.95 -25.63
CA ILE A 270 -24.16 9.16 -26.14
C ILE A 270 -24.34 7.67 -25.83
N GLU A 271 -25.00 7.35 -24.73
CA GLU A 271 -25.27 5.99 -24.28
C GLU A 271 -26.19 5.22 -25.22
N GLU A 272 -27.17 5.91 -25.84
CA GLU A 272 -28.09 5.31 -26.80
C GLU A 272 -27.39 4.92 -28.11
N THR A 273 -26.21 5.49 -28.36
CA THR A 273 -25.42 5.24 -29.57
C THR A 273 -24.56 3.97 -29.49
N TYR A 274 -24.37 3.36 -28.30
CA TYR A 274 -23.51 2.19 -28.16
C TYR A 274 -24.02 0.95 -28.91
N SER A 275 -25.34 0.80 -29.01
CA SER A 275 -26.02 -0.32 -29.66
C SER A 275 -26.64 0.02 -31.02
N ASP A 276 -26.49 1.25 -31.50
CA ASP A 276 -27.10 1.70 -32.77
C ASP A 276 -26.32 1.13 -33.97
N LYS A 277 -26.94 0.14 -34.64
CA LYS A 277 -26.35 -0.53 -35.82
C LYS A 277 -26.30 0.35 -37.05
N ALA A 278 -27.25 1.28 -37.21
CA ALA A 278 -27.26 2.21 -38.34
C ALA A 278 -26.09 3.17 -38.22
N LEU A 279 -25.88 3.72 -37.02
CA LEU A 279 -24.72 4.54 -36.71
C LEU A 279 -23.41 3.77 -36.90
N GLU A 280 -23.28 2.54 -36.40
CA GLU A 280 -22.06 1.74 -36.60
C GLU A 280 -21.74 1.58 -38.09
N ALA A 281 -22.75 1.29 -38.92
CA ALA A 281 -22.58 1.13 -40.36
C ALA A 281 -22.13 2.45 -41.03
N THR A 282 -22.74 3.58 -40.66
CA THR A 282 -22.39 4.91 -41.14
C THR A 282 -20.96 5.29 -40.75
N LEU A 283 -20.60 5.19 -39.46
CA LEU A 283 -19.27 5.52 -38.97
C LEU A 283 -18.19 4.63 -39.60
N LYS A 284 -18.48 3.34 -39.81
CA LYS A 284 -17.56 2.43 -40.50
C LYS A 284 -17.34 2.85 -41.95
N LYS A 285 -18.38 3.33 -42.65
CA LYS A 285 -18.26 3.84 -44.03
C LYS A 285 -17.40 5.11 -44.07
N LEU A 286 -17.70 6.07 -43.20
CA LEU A 286 -17.00 7.36 -43.10
C LEU A 286 -15.51 7.17 -42.76
N SER A 287 -15.21 6.38 -41.73
CA SER A 287 -13.84 6.19 -41.25
C SER A 287 -12.99 5.22 -42.08
N SER A 288 -13.55 4.53 -43.09
CA SER A 288 -12.89 3.41 -43.78
C SER A 288 -11.55 3.77 -44.42
N SER A 289 -11.48 4.91 -45.12
CA SER A 289 -10.23 5.38 -45.76
C SER A 289 -9.19 5.77 -44.70
N SER A 290 -9.62 6.58 -43.72
CA SER A 290 -8.78 7.06 -42.63
C SER A 290 -8.25 5.93 -41.75
N PHE A 291 -9.08 4.91 -41.46
CA PHE A 291 -8.69 3.70 -40.74
C PHE A 291 -7.57 2.94 -41.46
N LYS A 292 -7.69 2.77 -42.79
CA LYS A 292 -6.66 2.09 -43.58
C LYS A 292 -5.34 2.83 -43.51
N GLN A 293 -5.37 4.15 -43.56
CA GLN A 293 -4.17 4.98 -43.52
C GLN A 293 -3.50 4.98 -42.14
N ARG A 294 -4.28 5.16 -41.06
CA ARG A 294 -3.74 5.45 -39.72
C ARG A 294 -3.55 4.24 -38.81
N LEU A 295 -4.24 3.11 -39.08
CA LEU A 295 -4.26 1.96 -38.18
C LEU A 295 -3.82 0.63 -38.81
N THR A 296 -3.65 0.53 -40.13
CA THR A 296 -3.32 -0.76 -40.76
C THR A 296 -2.01 -1.33 -40.23
N ASP A 297 -0.97 -0.49 -40.13
CA ASP A 297 0.34 -0.93 -39.68
C ASP A 297 0.38 -1.23 -38.18
N SER A 298 -0.26 -0.40 -37.34
CA SER A 298 -0.31 -0.65 -35.89
C SER A 298 -1.15 -1.89 -35.54
N ASN A 299 -2.20 -2.20 -36.29
CA ASN A 299 -3.08 -3.33 -35.97
C ASN A 299 -2.55 -4.70 -36.43
N ALA A 300 -1.54 -4.78 -37.30
CA ALA A 300 -1.14 -6.04 -37.92
C ALA A 300 -0.72 -7.12 -36.92
N ALA A 301 0.09 -6.78 -35.91
CA ALA A 301 0.53 -7.73 -34.89
C ALA A 301 -0.64 -8.30 -34.06
N SER A 302 -1.60 -7.47 -33.65
CA SER A 302 -2.75 -7.92 -32.85
C SER A 302 -3.62 -8.95 -33.58
N LYS A 303 -3.71 -8.88 -34.92
CA LYS A 303 -4.43 -9.87 -35.74
C LYS A 303 -3.74 -11.24 -35.73
N ALA A 304 -2.42 -11.24 -35.60
CA ALA A 304 -1.61 -12.44 -35.66
C ALA A 304 -1.40 -13.11 -34.29
N ILE A 305 -1.48 -12.35 -33.19
CA ILE A 305 -1.11 -12.81 -31.84
C ILE A 305 -2.33 -13.02 -30.92
N GLY A 306 -3.42 -12.28 -31.14
CA GLY A 306 -4.54 -12.21 -30.19
C GLY A 306 -4.29 -11.19 -29.07
N ASN A 307 -5.04 -11.30 -27.97
CA ASN A 307 -4.94 -10.36 -26.86
C ASN A 307 -3.72 -10.68 -25.98
N THR A 308 -2.81 -9.72 -25.83
CA THR A 308 -1.63 -9.84 -24.94
C THR A 308 -1.74 -8.94 -23.71
N TYR A 309 -2.98 -8.60 -23.32
CA TYR A 309 -3.31 -7.73 -22.19
C TYR A 309 -2.44 -6.48 -22.11
N THR A 310 -1.59 -6.34 -21.08
CA THR A 310 -0.78 -5.13 -20.88
C THR A 310 0.17 -4.86 -22.03
N ALA A 311 0.65 -5.89 -22.72
CA ALA A 311 1.53 -5.76 -23.86
C ALA A 311 0.80 -5.34 -25.14
N SER A 312 -0.53 -5.46 -25.21
CA SER A 312 -1.31 -5.32 -26.44
C SER A 312 -1.14 -3.96 -27.13
N VAL A 313 -1.22 -2.86 -26.38
CA VAL A 313 -1.03 -1.51 -26.93
C VAL A 313 0.39 -1.32 -27.45
N PHE A 314 1.38 -1.89 -26.76
CA PHE A 314 2.77 -1.80 -27.17
C PHE A 314 3.08 -2.69 -28.37
N PHE A 315 2.47 -3.88 -28.48
CA PHE A 315 2.53 -4.67 -29.72
C PHE A 315 1.97 -3.88 -30.91
N GLY A 316 0.95 -3.06 -30.70
CA GLY A 316 0.45 -2.16 -31.74
C GLY A 316 1.50 -1.14 -32.17
N LEU A 317 2.23 -0.58 -31.21
CA LEU A 317 3.32 0.36 -31.47
C LEU A 317 4.54 -0.33 -32.12
N ALA A 318 4.83 -1.57 -31.72
CA ALA A 318 5.83 -2.42 -32.35
C ALA A 318 5.52 -2.69 -33.82
N SER A 319 4.27 -3.02 -34.10
CA SER A 319 3.77 -3.26 -35.44
C SER A 319 3.89 -2.00 -36.31
N LEU A 320 3.61 -0.83 -35.73
CA LEU A 320 3.79 0.44 -36.42
C LEU A 320 5.27 0.70 -36.77
N ILE A 321 6.18 0.50 -35.82
CA ILE A 321 7.63 0.70 -36.02
C ILE A 321 8.20 -0.29 -37.04
N ASP A 322 7.90 -1.59 -36.89
CA ASP A 322 8.38 -2.64 -37.79
C ASP A 322 7.94 -2.39 -39.24
N ARG A 323 6.69 -1.95 -39.43
CA ARG A 323 6.10 -1.80 -40.76
C ARG A 323 6.31 -0.42 -41.35
N ALA A 324 5.72 0.62 -40.78
CA ALA A 324 5.84 1.98 -41.31
C ALA A 324 7.26 2.52 -41.11
N GLY A 325 7.90 2.22 -39.97
CA GLY A 325 9.30 2.56 -39.73
C GLY A 325 10.26 1.79 -40.65
N GLY A 326 10.04 0.49 -40.85
CA GLY A 326 10.82 -0.32 -41.81
C GLY A 326 10.69 0.13 -43.27
N ARG A 327 9.58 0.80 -43.63
CA ARG A 327 9.39 1.45 -44.94
C ARG A 327 9.89 2.90 -45.01
N GLY A 328 10.40 3.44 -43.91
CA GLY A 328 10.87 4.83 -43.84
C GLY A 328 9.74 5.89 -43.82
N GLU A 329 8.51 5.50 -43.47
CA GLU A 329 7.35 6.41 -43.46
C GLU A 329 7.19 7.17 -42.12
N LEU A 330 7.69 6.58 -41.02
CA LEU A 330 7.80 7.25 -39.71
C LEU A 330 8.96 8.26 -39.74
N THR A 331 8.73 9.37 -40.43
CA THR A 331 9.66 10.49 -40.57
C THR A 331 9.48 11.52 -39.45
N PRO A 332 10.51 12.33 -39.12
CA PRO A 332 10.40 13.39 -38.12
C PRO A 332 9.20 14.32 -38.36
N GLY A 333 8.48 14.66 -37.29
CA GLY A 333 7.25 15.46 -37.33
C GLY A 333 5.96 14.63 -37.40
N LYS A 334 6.05 13.34 -37.74
CA LYS A 334 4.90 12.42 -37.69
C LYS A 334 4.41 12.20 -36.26
N LYS A 335 3.10 12.07 -36.09
CA LYS A 335 2.43 11.97 -34.78
C LYS A 335 1.66 10.65 -34.65
N ALA A 336 1.90 9.93 -33.56
CA ALA A 336 1.14 8.73 -33.22
C ALA A 336 0.33 8.96 -31.93
N VAL A 337 -0.99 8.77 -31.98
CA VAL A 337 -1.86 8.83 -30.80
C VAL A 337 -2.07 7.41 -30.28
N VAL A 338 -1.85 7.22 -28.98
CA VAL A 338 -1.94 5.93 -28.32
C VAL A 338 -3.07 5.95 -27.30
N PHE A 339 -3.99 4.99 -27.39
CA PHE A 339 -5.05 4.76 -26.40
C PHE A 339 -4.83 3.42 -25.70
N SER A 340 -4.54 3.47 -24.41
CA SER A 340 -4.43 2.30 -23.55
C SER A 340 -5.63 2.20 -22.62
N TYR A 341 -6.16 0.99 -22.45
CA TYR A 341 -7.31 0.68 -21.59
C TYR A 341 -7.02 -0.58 -20.78
N GLY A 342 -7.51 -0.61 -19.54
CA GLY A 342 -7.62 -1.81 -18.73
C GLY A 342 -8.90 -1.76 -17.91
N SER A 343 -9.64 -2.85 -17.90
CA SER A 343 -10.89 -3.02 -17.14
C SER A 343 -10.74 -2.75 -15.64
N GLY A 344 -11.86 -2.39 -14.99
CA GLY A 344 -11.90 -1.96 -13.60
C GLY A 344 -12.30 -0.51 -13.29
N ALA A 345 -12.08 0.54 -14.09
CA ALA A 345 -11.28 0.67 -15.31
C ALA A 345 -10.38 1.90 -15.27
N LEU A 346 -9.19 1.77 -15.86
CA LEU A 346 -8.23 2.85 -16.11
C LEU A 346 -7.93 2.92 -17.62
N ALA A 347 -7.89 4.12 -18.17
CA ALA A 347 -7.49 4.36 -19.54
C ALA A 347 -6.71 5.66 -19.68
N THR A 348 -5.76 5.70 -20.61
CA THR A 348 -5.02 6.91 -20.94
C THR A 348 -4.85 7.02 -22.44
N MET A 349 -5.12 8.21 -22.97
CA MET A 349 -4.77 8.63 -24.32
C MET A 349 -3.57 9.58 -24.28
N TYR A 350 -2.57 9.36 -25.12
CA TYR A 350 -1.39 10.21 -25.21
C TYR A 350 -0.83 10.29 -26.62
N ARG A 351 -0.02 11.32 -26.92
CA ARG A 351 0.59 11.52 -28.24
C ARG A 351 2.11 11.42 -28.19
N LEU A 352 2.64 10.73 -29.19
CA LEU A 352 4.05 10.55 -29.45
C LEU A 352 4.43 11.23 -30.76
N HIS A 353 5.60 11.84 -30.79
CA HIS A 353 6.14 12.52 -31.95
C HIS A 353 7.38 11.81 -32.42
N VAL A 354 7.46 11.57 -33.73
CA VAL A 354 8.68 11.09 -34.37
C VAL A 354 9.65 12.26 -34.45
N ARG A 355 10.89 12.05 -34.03
CA ARG A 355 11.96 13.05 -34.04
C ARG A 355 13.18 12.55 -34.80
N GLU A 356 14.00 13.50 -35.24
CA GLU A 356 15.34 13.19 -35.75
C GLU A 356 16.17 12.55 -34.61
N PRO A 357 16.81 11.40 -34.84
CA PRO A 357 17.61 10.76 -33.82
C PRO A 357 18.85 11.61 -33.48
N VAL A 358 19.02 11.95 -32.20
CA VAL A 358 20.22 12.66 -31.72
C VAL A 358 21.42 11.71 -31.62
N GLN A 359 21.17 10.41 -31.40
CA GLN A 359 22.20 9.38 -31.29
C GLN A 359 22.03 8.32 -32.38
N THR A 360 23.12 7.94 -33.04
CA THR A 360 23.11 6.86 -34.05
C THR A 360 22.78 5.49 -33.45
N ARG A 361 22.97 5.32 -32.14
CA ARG A 361 22.63 4.09 -31.41
C ARG A 361 21.13 3.79 -31.47
N PHE A 362 20.29 4.81 -31.67
CA PHE A 362 18.86 4.64 -31.64
C PHE A 362 18.13 5.47 -32.71
N SER A 363 17.56 4.77 -33.69
CA SER A 363 16.76 5.34 -34.78
C SER A 363 15.55 4.45 -35.06
N ILE A 364 14.53 5.00 -35.71
CA ILE A 364 13.35 4.21 -36.13
C ILE A 364 13.76 3.01 -37.00
N ASP A 365 14.69 3.20 -37.94
CA ASP A 365 15.20 2.13 -38.80
C ASP A 365 15.87 1.01 -37.99
N ARG A 366 16.76 1.37 -37.04
CA ARG A 366 17.39 0.38 -36.16
C ARG A 366 16.35 -0.31 -35.28
N MET A 367 15.33 0.41 -34.81
CA MET A 367 14.24 -0.17 -34.03
C MET A 367 13.45 -1.21 -34.84
N ALA A 368 13.10 -0.89 -36.09
CA ALA A 368 12.42 -1.83 -36.98
C ALA A 368 13.27 -3.10 -37.24
N LYS A 369 14.56 -2.93 -37.56
CA LYS A 369 15.51 -4.04 -37.77
C LYS A 369 15.72 -4.88 -36.52
N ALA A 370 15.78 -4.25 -35.35
CA ALA A 370 15.95 -4.96 -34.09
C ALA A 370 14.67 -5.65 -33.62
N LEU A 371 13.49 -5.21 -34.08
CA LEU A 371 12.23 -5.90 -33.81
C LEU A 371 12.10 -7.16 -34.65
N SER A 372 12.31 -7.05 -35.96
CA SER A 372 12.02 -8.08 -36.97
C SER A 372 10.67 -8.75 -36.70
N LEU A 373 9.65 -7.97 -36.34
CA LEU A 373 8.41 -8.50 -35.77
C LEU A 373 7.65 -9.31 -36.80
N THR A 374 7.52 -8.80 -38.03
CA THR A 374 6.84 -9.52 -39.12
C THR A 374 7.51 -10.87 -39.38
N GLU A 375 8.84 -10.91 -39.49
CA GLU A 375 9.60 -12.14 -39.72
C GLU A 375 9.40 -13.16 -38.58
N ARG A 376 9.50 -12.71 -37.32
CA ARG A 376 9.26 -13.55 -36.15
C ARG A 376 7.85 -14.13 -36.13
N LEU A 377 6.84 -13.34 -36.49
CA LEU A 377 5.46 -13.81 -36.54
C LEU A 377 5.23 -14.84 -37.65
N THR A 378 5.90 -14.70 -38.79
CA THR A 378 5.85 -15.67 -39.89
C THR A 378 6.63 -16.94 -39.59
N SER A 379 7.64 -16.90 -38.73
CA SER A 379 8.43 -18.07 -38.32
C SER A 379 7.76 -18.97 -37.27
N ARG A 380 6.55 -18.60 -36.81
CA ARG A 380 5.81 -19.40 -35.83
C ARG A 380 5.28 -20.68 -36.46
N GLU A 381 5.14 -21.69 -35.63
CA GLU A 381 4.47 -22.94 -35.99
C GLU A 381 2.95 -22.76 -35.89
N GLU A 382 2.24 -23.19 -36.93
CA GLU A 382 0.78 -23.34 -36.88
C GLU A 382 0.43 -24.71 -36.27
N VAL A 383 -0.47 -24.73 -35.30
CA VAL A 383 -0.87 -25.93 -34.57
C VAL A 383 -2.36 -26.19 -34.71
N HIS A 384 -2.77 -27.46 -34.62
CA HIS A 384 -4.18 -27.80 -34.68
C HIS A 384 -4.94 -27.23 -33.47
N PRO A 385 -6.19 -26.71 -33.61
CA PRO A 385 -6.93 -26.12 -32.49
C PRO A 385 -7.08 -27.03 -31.25
N SER A 386 -7.08 -28.35 -31.44
CA SER A 386 -7.10 -29.31 -30.32
C SER A 386 -5.85 -29.24 -29.44
N GLU A 387 -4.69 -28.88 -30.00
CA GLU A 387 -3.47 -28.67 -29.21
C GLU A 387 -3.60 -27.44 -28.31
N LEU A 388 -4.22 -26.36 -28.80
CA LEU A 388 -4.50 -25.18 -27.98
C LEU A 388 -5.48 -25.51 -26.85
N ASP A 389 -6.55 -26.24 -27.15
CA ASP A 389 -7.51 -26.71 -26.13
C ASP A 389 -6.80 -27.54 -25.05
N HIS A 390 -5.95 -28.49 -25.47
CA HIS A 390 -5.17 -29.33 -24.57
C HIS A 390 -4.16 -28.53 -23.74
N ALA A 391 -3.50 -27.54 -24.34
CA ALA A 391 -2.54 -26.67 -23.66
C ALA A 391 -3.22 -25.81 -22.59
N LEU A 392 -4.38 -25.20 -22.90
CA LEU A 392 -5.15 -24.41 -21.95
C LEU A 392 -5.71 -25.26 -20.81
N GLU A 393 -6.20 -26.47 -21.10
CA GLU A 393 -6.66 -27.41 -20.08
C GLU A 393 -5.52 -27.89 -19.18
N THR A 394 -4.35 -28.15 -19.76
CA THR A 394 -3.15 -28.50 -19.00
C THR A 394 -2.68 -27.36 -18.12
N ARG A 395 -2.66 -26.13 -18.65
CA ARG A 395 -2.35 -24.92 -17.88
C ARG A 395 -3.30 -24.74 -16.70
N ALA A 396 -4.60 -24.90 -16.90
CA ALA A 396 -5.58 -24.81 -15.82
C ALA A 396 -5.39 -25.90 -14.76
N ARG A 397 -5.04 -27.13 -15.16
CA ARG A 397 -4.66 -28.19 -14.21
C ARG A 397 -3.39 -27.83 -13.43
N MET A 398 -2.37 -27.30 -14.10
CA MET A 398 -1.10 -26.89 -13.48
C MET A 398 -1.29 -25.72 -12.50
N HIS A 399 -2.15 -24.76 -12.84
CA HIS A 399 -2.48 -23.63 -11.94
C HIS A 399 -3.16 -24.10 -10.65
N ARG A 400 -3.89 -25.22 -10.69
CA ARG A 400 -4.54 -25.85 -9.53
C ARG A 400 -3.67 -26.91 -8.83
N ALA A 401 -2.59 -27.36 -9.46
CA ALA A 401 -1.75 -28.43 -8.93
C ALA A 401 -0.89 -27.91 -7.76
N GLY A 402 -0.66 -28.77 -6.76
CA GLY A 402 0.30 -28.48 -5.69
C GLY A 402 1.75 -28.62 -6.18
N ALA A 403 2.69 -27.97 -5.48
CA ALA A 403 4.11 -28.18 -5.67
C ALA A 403 4.61 -29.44 -4.91
N PRO A 404 5.66 -30.14 -5.37
CA PRO A 404 6.56 -29.78 -6.47
C PRO A 404 6.05 -30.29 -7.82
N TYR A 405 6.41 -29.60 -8.90
CA TYR A 405 6.16 -30.11 -10.24
C TYR A 405 7.24 -29.64 -11.23
N SER A 406 7.51 -30.47 -12.24
CA SER A 406 8.37 -30.10 -13.38
C SER A 406 7.56 -30.19 -14.67
N PRO A 407 7.51 -29.13 -15.50
CA PRO A 407 6.85 -29.19 -16.80
C PRO A 407 7.56 -30.24 -17.68
N VAL A 408 6.81 -31.21 -18.20
CA VAL A 408 7.33 -32.14 -19.21
C VAL A 408 6.94 -31.60 -20.58
N TYR A 409 7.90 -30.96 -21.25
CA TYR A 409 7.69 -30.52 -22.63
C TYR A 409 7.87 -31.70 -23.59
N PRO A 410 6.97 -31.91 -24.57
CA PRO A 410 7.29 -32.69 -25.75
C PRO A 410 8.40 -31.92 -26.50
N THR A 411 9.58 -32.55 -26.57
CA THR A 411 10.78 -32.21 -27.37
C THR A 411 11.41 -30.81 -27.17
N THR A 412 12.69 -30.81 -26.76
CA THR A 412 13.65 -29.75 -27.08
C THR A 412 13.63 -29.52 -28.60
N GLY A 413 13.10 -28.39 -29.07
CA GLY A 413 13.06 -28.07 -30.51
C GLY A 413 11.98 -27.07 -30.96
N ARG A 414 10.87 -26.89 -30.21
CA ARG A 414 9.75 -25.98 -30.60
C ARG A 414 9.89 -24.53 -30.11
N LEU A 415 10.73 -24.28 -29.11
CA LEU A 415 10.98 -22.93 -28.60
C LEU A 415 12.04 -22.24 -29.45
N PHE A 416 11.86 -20.94 -29.71
CA PHE A 416 12.89 -20.17 -30.40
C PHE A 416 14.23 -20.19 -29.60
N PRO A 417 15.41 -20.31 -30.26
CA PRO A 417 16.75 -20.37 -29.63
C PRO A 417 17.20 -19.20 -28.72
N GLY A 418 17.06 -19.28 -27.40
CA GLY A 418 17.32 -18.15 -26.49
C GLY A 418 16.15 -17.86 -25.57
N THR A 419 15.00 -18.49 -25.85
CA THR A 419 13.80 -18.44 -25.01
C THR A 419 14.10 -19.03 -23.63
N TYR A 420 13.70 -18.31 -22.58
CA TYR A 420 13.70 -18.86 -21.23
C TYR A 420 12.42 -19.67 -20.99
N TYR A 421 12.53 -20.79 -20.30
CA TYR A 421 11.41 -21.65 -19.96
C TYR A 421 11.49 -22.10 -18.50
N LEU A 422 10.33 -22.47 -17.94
CA LEU A 422 10.22 -22.98 -16.58
C LEU A 422 10.80 -24.39 -16.53
N ASN A 423 11.85 -24.58 -15.73
CA ASN A 423 12.49 -25.88 -15.51
C ASN A 423 11.73 -26.69 -14.45
N GLY A 424 11.33 -26.05 -13.35
CA GLY A 424 10.55 -26.69 -12.30
C GLY A 424 10.12 -25.75 -11.17
N ILE A 425 9.19 -26.24 -10.37
CA ILE A 425 8.72 -25.64 -9.12
C ILE A 425 8.97 -26.61 -7.97
N ASP A 426 9.70 -26.17 -6.96
CA ASP A 426 10.03 -26.99 -5.79
C ASP A 426 8.92 -26.99 -4.72
N LEU A 427 9.10 -27.77 -3.64
CA LEU A 427 8.15 -27.87 -2.51
C LEU A 427 7.87 -26.53 -1.80
N LYS A 428 8.73 -25.53 -1.96
CA LYS A 428 8.59 -24.18 -1.39
C LYS A 428 8.01 -23.18 -2.39
N TRP A 429 7.53 -23.66 -3.55
CA TRP A 429 7.03 -22.84 -4.66
C TRP A 429 8.09 -22.00 -5.38
N THR A 430 9.38 -22.28 -5.16
CA THR A 430 10.48 -21.62 -5.87
C THR A 430 10.50 -22.06 -7.32
N ARG A 431 10.51 -21.10 -8.25
CA ARG A 431 10.58 -21.36 -9.70
C ARG A 431 12.03 -21.29 -10.16
N THR A 432 12.44 -22.29 -10.93
CA THR A 432 13.74 -22.29 -11.62
C THR A 432 13.54 -22.19 -13.12
N TYR A 433 14.42 -21.46 -13.80
CA TYR A 433 14.32 -21.20 -15.23
C TYR A 433 15.61 -21.62 -15.93
N SER A 434 15.45 -22.14 -17.14
CA SER A 434 16.53 -22.48 -18.05
C SER A 434 16.37 -21.70 -19.36
N ARG A 435 17.45 -21.57 -20.13
CA ARG A 435 17.45 -20.87 -21.43
C ARG A 435 17.77 -21.86 -22.55
N VAL A 436 17.01 -21.81 -23.64
CA VAL A 436 17.38 -22.52 -24.87
C VAL A 436 18.69 -21.88 -25.41
N PRO A 437 19.67 -22.67 -25.87
CA PRO A 437 20.92 -22.12 -26.41
C PRO A 437 20.73 -21.15 -27.59
N LEU A 438 21.64 -20.15 -27.64
CA LEU A 438 22.10 -19.36 -28.80
C LEU A 438 21.81 -19.94 -30.19
N ASP A 439 22.40 -21.09 -30.37
CA ASP A 439 22.72 -21.76 -31.62
C ASP A 439 21.80 -22.96 -31.88
N ALA A 440 20.80 -23.16 -31.03
CA ALA A 440 19.85 -24.25 -31.18
C ALA A 440 19.06 -24.09 -32.49
N LYS A 441 18.98 -25.17 -33.27
CA LYS A 441 18.10 -25.21 -34.45
C LYS A 441 16.71 -25.63 -34.02
N MET A 442 15.69 -24.98 -34.59
CA MET A 442 14.32 -25.46 -34.46
C MET A 442 14.16 -26.71 -35.31
N GLU A 443 13.63 -27.77 -34.71
CA GLU A 443 13.37 -29.04 -35.40
C GLU A 443 12.00 -28.96 -36.10
N PRO A 444 11.91 -29.25 -37.41
CA PRO A 444 10.62 -29.34 -38.10
C PRO A 444 9.86 -30.58 -37.62
N HIS A 445 8.66 -30.38 -37.09
CA HIS A 445 7.84 -31.46 -36.56
C HIS A 445 7.06 -32.18 -37.68
N GLU A 446 7.18 -33.50 -37.78
CA GLU A 446 6.27 -34.35 -38.59
C GLU A 446 4.89 -34.41 -37.93
N THR A 447 3.80 -34.39 -38.70
CA THR A 447 2.40 -34.13 -38.33
C THR A 447 1.71 -35.01 -37.26
N SER A 448 2.41 -35.68 -36.35
CA SER A 448 1.79 -36.37 -35.22
C SER A 448 1.51 -35.40 -34.06
N LEU A 449 0.26 -35.36 -33.58
CA LEU A 449 -0.14 -34.69 -32.33
C LEU A 449 0.89 -34.98 -31.23
N ALA A 450 1.45 -33.92 -30.62
CA ALA A 450 2.39 -34.08 -29.53
C ALA A 450 1.77 -34.93 -28.40
N PRO A 451 2.49 -35.91 -27.84
CA PRO A 451 1.98 -36.70 -26.73
C PRO A 451 1.66 -35.79 -25.53
N PRO A 452 0.64 -36.13 -24.72
CA PRO A 452 0.21 -35.30 -23.60
C PRO A 452 1.37 -35.01 -22.65
N ILE A 453 1.39 -33.81 -22.05
CA ILE A 453 2.30 -33.48 -20.94
C ILE A 453 2.03 -34.49 -19.81
N VAL A 454 2.92 -35.48 -19.65
CA VAL A 454 2.79 -36.52 -18.61
C VAL A 454 3.31 -35.95 -17.29
N LEU A 455 2.43 -35.86 -16.30
CA LEU A 455 2.79 -35.51 -14.92
C LEU A 455 3.63 -36.64 -14.30
N ARG A 456 4.87 -36.36 -13.92
CA ARG A 456 5.56 -37.13 -12.88
C ARG A 456 5.43 -36.38 -11.55
N LEU A 457 4.56 -36.86 -10.67
CA LEU A 457 4.69 -36.56 -9.25
C LEU A 457 6.02 -37.18 -8.79
N ALA A 458 6.99 -36.34 -8.43
CA ALA A 458 8.23 -36.84 -7.85
C ALA A 458 7.89 -37.57 -6.53
N LYS A 459 8.37 -38.82 -6.37
CA LYS A 459 8.26 -39.53 -5.09
C LYS A 459 9.02 -38.74 -4.03
N ARG A 460 8.49 -38.71 -2.81
CA ARG A 460 8.99 -37.92 -1.65
C ARG A 460 10.45 -38.15 -1.26
N ASP A 461 11.10 -39.21 -1.77
CA ASP A 461 12.35 -39.72 -1.20
C ASP A 461 13.59 -39.61 -2.11
N GLU A 462 13.51 -38.97 -3.28
CA GLU A 462 14.67 -38.81 -4.17
C GLU A 462 14.83 -37.35 -4.61
N VAL A 463 15.45 -36.53 -3.76
CA VAL A 463 16.09 -35.28 -4.18
C VAL A 463 17.58 -35.44 -3.96
N SER A 464 18.30 -35.69 -5.05
CA SER A 464 19.76 -35.69 -5.10
C SER A 464 20.32 -34.34 -4.65
N CYS A 465 21.35 -34.37 -3.80
CA CYS A 465 22.08 -33.19 -3.33
C CYS A 465 22.58 -32.31 -4.50
N PRO A 466 22.60 -30.97 -4.36
CA PRO A 466 23.22 -30.09 -5.34
C PRO A 466 24.73 -30.33 -5.40
N VAL A 467 25.26 -30.51 -6.61
CA VAL A 467 26.70 -30.51 -6.87
C VAL A 467 27.24 -29.10 -6.59
N THR A 468 28.17 -28.99 -5.65
CA THR A 468 28.93 -27.77 -5.36
C THR A 468 29.93 -27.49 -6.49
N GLY A 469 29.62 -26.54 -7.37
CA GLY A 469 30.59 -25.90 -8.26
C GLY A 469 31.06 -24.58 -7.65
N LYS A 470 32.35 -24.46 -7.32
CA LYS A 470 32.98 -23.20 -6.94
C LYS A 470 33.10 -22.29 -8.18
N LEU A 471 32.61 -21.05 -8.08
CA LEU A 471 33.01 -19.98 -9.00
C LEU A 471 34.30 -19.34 -8.43
N GLU A 472 35.41 -19.43 -9.16
CA GLU A 472 36.64 -18.71 -8.81
C GLU A 472 36.50 -17.23 -9.13
N VAL A 473 36.77 -16.41 -8.11
CA VAL A 473 36.75 -14.94 -8.16
C VAL A 473 38.05 -14.46 -8.79
N LEU A 474 37.97 -13.83 -9.96
CA LEU A 474 39.08 -13.04 -10.49
C LEU A 474 39.08 -11.68 -9.78
N SER A 475 39.93 -11.55 -8.77
CA SER A 475 40.26 -10.28 -8.13
C SER A 475 41.36 -9.57 -8.90
N SER A 476 41.06 -8.44 -9.53
CA SER A 476 42.07 -7.44 -9.85
C SER A 476 41.53 -6.06 -9.48
N ALA A 477 41.99 -5.57 -8.33
CA ALA A 477 41.89 -4.16 -7.97
C ALA A 477 42.67 -3.33 -9.00
N GLN A 478 42.06 -2.27 -9.52
CA GLN A 478 42.78 -1.14 -10.04
C GLN A 478 42.35 0.11 -9.28
N GLU A 479 43.35 0.69 -8.62
CA GLU A 479 43.33 1.96 -7.91
C GLU A 479 43.13 3.12 -8.88
N GLY A 480 42.42 4.16 -8.43
CA GLY A 480 42.55 5.50 -9.00
C GLY A 480 41.36 6.01 -9.80
N HIS A 481 40.20 6.17 -9.16
CA HIS A 481 39.28 7.25 -9.53
C HIS A 481 38.65 7.84 -8.28
N SER A 482 38.88 9.13 -8.07
CA SER A 482 38.32 9.93 -6.99
C SER A 482 36.80 10.01 -7.12
N ASP A 483 36.14 9.12 -6.39
CA ASP A 483 34.92 9.33 -5.60
C ASP A 483 33.82 10.27 -6.15
N LEU A 484 33.18 9.87 -7.26
CA LEU A 484 31.83 10.33 -7.63
C LEU A 484 30.74 9.73 -6.71
N HIS A 485 31.10 8.77 -5.86
CA HIS A 485 30.20 8.08 -4.93
C HIS A 485 29.86 8.94 -3.70
N THR A 486 30.71 9.91 -3.37
CA THR A 486 30.53 10.85 -2.26
C THR A 486 29.66 12.06 -2.61
N GLU A 487 29.49 12.42 -3.89
CA GLU A 487 28.52 13.47 -4.28
C GLU A 487 27.07 12.96 -4.33
N ALA A 488 26.84 11.66 -4.53
CA ALA A 488 25.52 11.03 -4.41
C ALA A 488 25.00 10.91 -2.96
N LYS A 489 25.77 11.33 -1.95
CA LYS A 489 25.43 11.19 -0.52
C LYS A 489 24.39 12.18 0.01
N LYS A 490 23.86 13.12 -0.77
CA LYS A 490 22.74 13.96 -0.31
C LYS A 490 21.40 13.24 -0.47
N ARG A 491 21.24 12.08 0.18
CA ARG A 491 19.95 11.42 0.35
C ARG A 491 19.05 12.34 1.18
N VAL A 492 17.76 12.44 0.81
CA VAL A 492 16.78 13.27 1.51
C VAL A 492 16.76 12.88 2.99
N ALA A 493 17.36 13.69 3.85
CA ALA A 493 17.30 13.48 5.28
C ALA A 493 15.87 13.75 5.76
N CYS A 494 15.30 12.82 6.52
CA CYS A 494 14.00 13.01 7.14
C CYS A 494 14.19 13.68 8.49
N VAL A 495 13.43 14.73 8.75
CA VAL A 495 13.50 15.51 9.98
C VAL A 495 12.15 15.52 10.68
N ILE A 496 12.18 15.61 11.99
CA ILE A 496 10.98 15.67 12.83
C ILE A 496 10.84 17.09 13.34
N THR A 497 9.70 17.72 13.05
CA THR A 497 9.44 19.13 13.38
C THR A 497 8.35 19.30 14.42
N GLY A 498 7.41 18.36 14.50
CA GLY A 498 6.34 18.36 15.49
C GLY A 498 6.15 16.98 16.11
N ILE A 499 5.89 16.96 17.41
CA ILE A 499 5.52 15.74 18.15
C ILE A 499 4.46 16.07 19.20
N SER A 500 3.66 15.09 19.56
CA SER A 500 2.69 15.18 20.64
C SER A 500 2.48 13.82 21.31
N ALA A 501 2.07 13.83 22.57
CA ALA A 501 1.69 12.63 23.31
C ALA A 501 0.41 12.89 24.11
N GLY A 502 -0.59 12.03 23.90
CA GLY A 502 -1.76 11.90 24.75
C GLY A 502 -1.52 10.80 25.77
N LEU A 503 -1.27 11.18 27.02
CA LEU A 503 -0.90 10.24 28.08
C LEU A 503 -2.12 9.69 28.83
N PRO A 504 -2.06 8.44 29.33
CA PRO A 504 -3.05 7.94 30.27
C PRO A 504 -3.06 8.79 31.55
N ARG A 505 -4.27 9.14 32.01
CA ARG A 505 -4.52 9.96 33.20
C ARG A 505 -5.93 9.68 33.71
N THR A 506 -6.06 9.48 35.01
CA THR A 506 -7.36 9.33 35.69
C THR A 506 -7.91 10.66 36.23
N ASP A 507 -7.08 11.71 36.26
CA ASP A 507 -7.32 12.98 36.93
C ASP A 507 -7.64 14.16 36.00
N GLY A 508 -7.68 13.96 34.67
CA GLY A 508 -7.79 15.10 33.76
C GLY A 508 -7.91 14.78 32.27
N LYS A 509 -7.48 15.73 31.44
CA LYS A 509 -7.51 15.64 29.98
C LYS A 509 -6.33 14.82 29.47
N VAL A 510 -6.52 14.20 28.30
CA VAL A 510 -5.50 13.35 27.66
C VAL A 510 -4.32 14.17 27.11
N PHE A 511 -4.58 15.38 26.61
CA PHE A 511 -3.57 16.29 26.05
C PHE A 511 -3.40 17.51 26.95
N GLU A 512 -2.23 17.63 27.56
CA GLU A 512 -1.81 18.75 28.40
C GLU A 512 -0.40 19.21 27.99
N SER A 513 -0.10 20.48 28.23
CA SER A 513 1.16 21.10 27.78
C SER A 513 2.42 20.48 28.38
N ASP A 514 2.32 19.84 29.56
CA ASP A 514 3.43 19.22 30.28
C ASP A 514 3.59 17.72 29.96
N ASN A 515 2.72 17.12 29.12
CA ASN A 515 2.75 15.68 28.87
C ASN A 515 4.11 15.16 28.39
N LEU A 516 4.80 15.89 27.51
CA LEU A 516 6.14 15.50 27.05
C LEU A 516 7.16 15.52 28.20
N ASP A 517 7.04 16.47 29.13
CA ASP A 517 7.88 16.54 30.33
C ASP A 517 7.60 15.36 31.26
N ARG A 518 6.33 15.04 31.48
CA ARG A 518 5.90 13.88 32.29
C ARG A 518 6.46 12.58 31.72
N LEU A 519 6.44 12.43 30.40
CA LEU A 519 6.96 11.26 29.70
C LEU A 519 8.48 11.10 29.90
N VAL A 520 9.25 12.20 29.82
CA VAL A 520 10.71 12.18 30.04
C VAL A 520 11.06 12.03 31.52
N ARG A 521 10.27 12.58 32.45
CA ARG A 521 10.47 12.36 33.90
C ARG A 521 10.14 10.94 34.33
N GLY A 522 9.32 10.23 33.56
CA GLY A 522 8.83 8.89 33.91
C GLY A 522 7.70 8.93 34.93
N ASP A 523 6.83 9.94 34.86
CA ASP A 523 5.68 10.08 35.75
C ASP A 523 4.74 8.86 35.59
N GLN A 524 4.28 8.30 36.71
CA GLN A 524 3.42 7.12 36.73
C GLN A 524 2.00 7.43 36.22
N CYS A 525 1.55 6.68 35.22
CA CYS A 525 0.21 6.77 34.61
C CYS A 525 -0.67 5.53 34.86
N ILE A 526 -0.16 4.52 35.57
CA ILE A 526 -0.88 3.29 35.86
C ILE A 526 -1.70 3.46 37.14
N ALA A 527 -2.98 3.07 37.09
CA ALA A 527 -3.91 3.18 38.20
C ALA A 527 -4.71 1.86 38.39
N PRO A 528 -5.31 1.65 39.57
CA PRO A 528 -6.25 0.56 39.79
C PRO A 528 -7.46 0.62 38.84
N ILE A 529 -7.89 -0.53 38.33
CA ILE A 529 -9.15 -0.61 37.57
C ILE A 529 -10.35 -0.73 38.51
N SER A 530 -11.52 -0.29 38.07
CA SER A 530 -12.74 -0.30 38.87
C SER A 530 -13.23 -1.71 39.20
N GLY A 531 -13.92 -1.85 40.33
CA GLY A 531 -14.51 -3.14 40.75
C GLY A 531 -15.53 -3.69 39.74
N SER A 532 -16.24 -2.82 39.02
CA SER A 532 -17.18 -3.24 37.97
C SER A 532 -16.47 -3.92 36.79
N ILE A 533 -15.33 -3.40 36.34
CA ILE A 533 -14.51 -4.04 35.30
C ILE A 533 -14.00 -5.39 35.79
N LYS A 534 -13.51 -5.44 37.05
CA LYS A 534 -13.04 -6.70 37.66
C LYS A 534 -14.11 -7.78 37.66
N MET A 535 -15.33 -7.45 38.12
CA MET A 535 -16.46 -8.38 38.12
C MET A 535 -16.83 -8.80 36.70
N ALA A 536 -16.88 -7.86 35.75
CA ALA A 536 -17.16 -8.15 34.34
C ALA A 536 -16.11 -9.07 33.69
N MET A 537 -14.86 -9.07 34.18
CA MET A 537 -13.83 -10.03 33.78
C MET A 537 -14.07 -11.41 34.41
N LEU A 538 -14.37 -11.48 35.71
CA LEU A 538 -14.64 -12.74 36.42
C LEU A 538 -15.84 -13.48 35.83
N ASP A 539 -16.90 -12.76 35.48
CA ASP A 539 -18.13 -13.32 34.88
C ASP A 539 -17.89 -14.00 33.53
N LYS A 540 -16.74 -13.77 32.88
CA LYS A 540 -16.36 -14.40 31.61
C LYS A 540 -15.79 -15.81 31.78
N ASN A 541 -15.70 -16.34 33.00
CA ASN A 541 -15.25 -17.71 33.28
C ASN A 541 -13.89 -18.02 32.61
N ILE A 542 -12.94 -17.10 32.77
CA ILE A 542 -11.65 -17.15 32.09
C ILE A 542 -10.87 -18.40 32.51
N VAL A 543 -10.27 -19.08 31.53
CA VAL A 543 -9.38 -20.23 31.77
C VAL A 543 -8.03 -19.97 31.12
N GLN A 544 -6.98 -19.92 31.93
CA GLN A 544 -5.60 -19.84 31.44
C GLN A 544 -5.07 -21.24 31.14
N VAL A 545 -4.39 -21.37 30.01
CA VAL A 545 -3.68 -22.60 29.64
C VAL A 545 -2.20 -22.45 30.00
N LYS A 546 -1.73 -23.17 31.02
CA LYS A 546 -0.31 -23.22 31.40
C LYS A 546 0.34 -24.48 30.84
N LYS A 547 1.48 -24.33 30.19
CA LYS A 547 2.33 -25.46 29.77
C LYS A 547 3.34 -25.72 30.87
N LEU A 548 3.26 -26.90 31.50
CA LEU A 548 4.21 -27.35 32.52
C LEU A 548 5.43 -28.03 31.87
N PRO A 549 6.56 -28.15 32.60
CA PRO A 549 7.70 -28.94 32.14
C PRO A 549 7.29 -30.36 31.72
N GLY A 550 7.87 -30.86 30.62
CA GLY A 550 7.53 -32.16 30.04
C GLY A 550 6.29 -32.17 29.13
N GLY A 551 5.77 -31.01 28.73
CA GLY A 551 4.69 -30.90 27.74
C GLY A 551 3.27 -31.11 28.27
N LYS A 552 3.11 -31.30 29.59
CA LYS A 552 1.79 -31.39 30.23
C LYS A 552 1.09 -30.03 30.18
N ILE A 553 -0.20 -30.03 29.82
CA ILE A 553 -1.02 -28.83 29.76
C ILE A 553 -1.94 -28.79 30.98
N GLN A 554 -1.89 -27.71 31.74
CA GLN A 554 -2.78 -27.44 32.87
C GLN A 554 -3.75 -26.31 32.50
N ARG A 555 -5.05 -26.53 32.73
CA ARG A 555 -6.08 -25.50 32.61
C ARG A 555 -6.36 -24.92 33.99
N VAL A 556 -6.15 -23.62 34.15
CA VAL A 556 -6.31 -22.90 35.41
C VAL A 556 -7.49 -21.94 35.25
N PRO A 557 -8.68 -22.27 35.79
CA PRO A 557 -9.81 -21.36 35.81
C PRO A 557 -9.57 -20.23 36.81
N PHE A 558 -9.92 -19.01 36.43
CA PHE A 558 -9.88 -17.85 37.32
C PHE A 558 -11.17 -17.81 38.13
N LYS A 559 -11.04 -17.69 39.46
CA LYS A 559 -12.16 -17.78 40.40
C LYS A 559 -12.28 -16.57 41.30
N THR A 560 -11.21 -15.77 41.42
CA THR A 560 -11.12 -14.66 42.37
C THR A 560 -10.51 -13.44 41.70
N GLU A 561 -10.71 -12.25 42.28
CA GLU A 561 -10.11 -11.00 41.77
C GLU A 561 -8.58 -11.05 41.67
N LYS A 562 -7.92 -11.90 42.47
CA LYS A 562 -6.46 -12.10 42.43
C LYS A 562 -5.99 -12.74 41.13
N ASP A 563 -6.90 -13.35 40.37
CA ASP A 563 -6.58 -14.05 39.12
C ASP A 563 -6.64 -13.13 37.89
N ILE A 564 -7.26 -11.95 38.01
CA ILE A 564 -7.49 -11.00 36.90
C ILE A 564 -6.54 -9.80 36.99
N ALA A 565 -6.56 -8.95 35.95
CA ALA A 565 -5.82 -7.69 35.98
C ALA A 565 -6.43 -6.77 37.05
N SER A 566 -5.58 -6.11 37.84
CA SER A 566 -6.03 -5.16 38.89
C SER A 566 -5.67 -3.71 38.61
N ILE A 567 -4.75 -3.48 37.66
CA ILE A 567 -4.25 -2.16 37.29
C ILE A 567 -4.18 -2.03 35.76
N ALA A 568 -4.31 -0.80 35.26
CA ALA A 568 -4.13 -0.44 33.86
C ALA A 568 -3.75 1.03 33.73
N ALA A 569 -3.21 1.42 32.58
CA ALA A 569 -2.97 2.82 32.26
C ALA A 569 -4.17 3.39 31.48
N VAL A 570 -5.19 3.83 32.23
CA VAL A 570 -6.47 4.29 31.70
C VAL A 570 -6.37 5.73 31.20
N MET A 571 -6.99 5.99 30.05
CA MET A 571 -7.01 7.32 29.42
C MET A 571 -8.24 8.12 29.86
N GLY A 572 -8.03 9.41 30.15
CA GLY A 572 -9.11 10.36 30.43
C GLY A 572 -9.93 10.71 29.19
N THR A 573 -10.73 11.77 29.29
CA THR A 573 -11.65 12.15 28.20
C THR A 573 -10.99 13.05 27.16
N VAL A 574 -11.35 12.84 25.89
CA VAL A 574 -11.05 13.76 24.77
C VAL A 574 -12.38 14.37 24.30
N ASN A 575 -12.45 15.71 24.26
CA ASN A 575 -13.58 16.42 23.65
C ASN A 575 -13.09 17.24 22.46
N LEU A 576 -13.22 16.66 21.26
CA LEU A 576 -12.71 17.27 20.04
C LEU A 576 -13.40 18.61 19.71
N THR A 577 -14.68 18.76 20.06
CA THR A 577 -15.42 19.99 19.83
C THR A 577 -14.92 21.12 20.72
N ALA A 578 -14.81 20.87 22.03
CA ALA A 578 -14.40 21.90 22.97
C ALA A 578 -12.93 22.30 22.78
N ALA A 579 -12.04 21.33 22.53
CA ALA A 579 -10.61 21.58 22.44
C ALA A 579 -10.14 22.03 21.05
N TYR A 580 -10.72 21.49 19.97
CA TYR A 580 -10.22 21.68 18.60
C TYR A 580 -11.26 22.25 17.63
N GLY A 581 -12.48 22.55 18.09
CA GLY A 581 -13.55 23.08 17.24
C GLY A 581 -14.20 22.06 16.31
N VAL A 582 -13.89 20.77 16.46
CA VAL A 582 -14.45 19.74 15.58
C VAL A 582 -15.98 19.71 15.72
N PRO A 583 -16.75 19.79 14.62
CA PRO A 583 -18.20 19.75 14.70
C PRO A 583 -18.70 18.51 15.47
N PRO A 584 -19.65 18.63 16.42
CA PRO A 584 -20.12 17.50 17.22
C PRO A 584 -20.56 16.30 16.38
N GLY A 585 -21.29 16.57 15.30
CA GLY A 585 -21.75 15.52 14.39
C GLY A 585 -20.62 14.75 13.69
N LEU A 586 -19.44 15.36 13.50
CA LEU A 586 -18.25 14.71 12.94
C LEU A 586 -17.44 14.02 14.04
N ALA A 587 -17.29 14.62 15.24
CA ALA A 587 -16.64 13.95 16.36
C ALA A 587 -17.37 12.66 16.74
N GLU A 588 -18.71 12.67 16.72
CA GLU A 588 -19.56 11.53 17.02
C GLU A 588 -19.54 10.43 15.94
N THR A 589 -18.90 10.63 14.78
CA THR A 589 -18.66 9.54 13.80
C THR A 589 -17.31 8.86 13.98
N MET A 590 -16.50 9.31 14.95
CA MET A 590 -15.19 8.74 15.24
C MET A 590 -15.27 7.75 16.40
N ASP A 591 -14.59 6.61 16.26
CA ASP A 591 -14.25 5.74 17.38
C ASP A 591 -13.28 6.43 18.36
N ILE A 592 -13.23 6.02 19.63
CA ILE A 592 -12.37 6.66 20.65
C ILE A 592 -10.89 6.61 20.24
N ALA A 593 -10.43 5.49 19.68
CA ALA A 593 -9.05 5.36 19.19
C ALA A 593 -8.74 6.37 18.08
N ALA A 594 -9.70 6.60 17.18
CA ALA A 594 -9.57 7.61 16.13
C ALA A 594 -9.62 9.04 16.70
N GLN A 595 -10.51 9.33 17.66
CA GLN A 595 -10.60 10.66 18.28
C GLN A 595 -9.29 11.07 18.93
N VAL A 596 -8.69 10.17 19.71
CA VAL A 596 -7.42 10.47 20.39
C VAL A 596 -6.26 10.59 19.40
N ALA A 597 -6.23 9.76 18.34
CA ALA A 597 -5.21 9.87 17.28
C ALA A 597 -5.32 11.18 16.50
N VAL A 598 -6.55 11.62 16.18
CA VAL A 598 -6.82 12.90 15.51
C VAL A 598 -6.35 14.06 16.39
N ALA A 599 -6.71 14.08 17.68
CA ALA A 599 -6.23 15.09 18.62
C ALA A 599 -4.69 15.13 18.68
N ALA A 600 -4.03 13.97 18.71
CA ALA A 600 -2.56 13.90 18.69
C ALA A 600 -1.98 14.50 17.40
N GLY A 601 -2.56 14.20 16.24
CA GLY A 601 -2.14 14.80 14.97
C GLY A 601 -2.29 16.32 14.94
N MET A 602 -3.39 16.83 15.48
CA MET A 602 -3.64 18.27 15.59
C MET A 602 -2.59 18.95 16.48
N GLU A 603 -2.28 18.37 17.63
CA GLU A 603 -1.21 18.88 18.52
C GLU A 603 0.19 18.76 17.89
N ALA A 604 0.46 17.71 17.12
CA ALA A 604 1.74 17.56 16.43
C ALA A 604 1.92 18.59 15.31
N LEU A 605 0.85 18.89 14.55
CA LEU A 605 0.82 19.97 13.56
C LEU A 605 1.06 21.33 14.21
N LYS A 606 0.46 21.58 15.37
CA LYS A 606 0.68 22.80 16.16
C LYS A 606 2.13 22.87 16.64
N SER A 607 2.68 21.78 17.18
CA SER A 607 4.09 21.69 17.58
C SER A 607 5.05 21.88 16.41
N ALA A 608 4.66 21.53 15.19
CA ALA A 608 5.45 21.76 13.98
C ALA A 608 5.35 23.21 13.46
N GLY A 609 4.55 24.08 14.08
CA GLY A 609 4.28 25.44 13.60
C GLY A 609 3.52 25.48 12.27
N LEU A 610 2.88 24.38 11.87
CA LEU A 610 2.09 24.29 10.64
C LEU A 610 0.70 24.90 10.78
N VAL A 611 0.17 24.91 12.00
CA VAL A 611 -1.13 25.48 12.37
C VAL A 611 -0.97 26.31 13.63
N SER A 612 -1.91 27.23 13.90
CA SER A 612 -1.82 28.08 15.08
C SER A 612 -2.36 27.38 16.33
N GLY A 613 -3.54 26.74 16.22
CA GLY A 613 -4.21 26.02 17.30
C GLY A 613 -4.28 26.80 18.62
N LYS A 614 -4.50 28.13 18.55
CA LYS A 614 -4.55 29.02 19.72
C LYS A 614 -5.97 29.09 20.30
N SER A 615 -6.97 28.91 19.45
CA SER A 615 -8.38 28.81 19.81
C SER A 615 -8.99 27.50 19.33
N ASN A 616 -10.25 27.27 19.68
CA ASN A 616 -11.08 26.19 19.16
C ASN A 616 -11.73 26.55 17.80
N SER A 617 -11.22 27.55 17.08
CA SER A 617 -11.70 27.87 15.73
C SER A 617 -11.19 26.84 14.72
N PRO A 618 -12.04 26.15 13.94
CA PRO A 618 -11.60 25.13 12.98
C PRO A 618 -10.61 25.64 11.92
N GLU A 619 -10.70 26.93 11.55
CA GLU A 619 -9.79 27.53 10.57
C GLU A 619 -8.34 27.62 11.10
N GLU A 620 -8.16 27.74 12.42
CA GLU A 620 -6.83 27.80 13.05
C GLU A 620 -6.07 26.47 13.04
N TRP A 621 -6.77 25.37 12.74
CA TRP A 621 -6.26 24.01 12.67
C TRP A 621 -6.06 23.50 11.25
N LYS A 622 -6.37 24.31 10.24
CA LYS A 622 -6.11 23.98 8.84
C LYS A 622 -4.71 24.40 8.43
N LEU A 623 -4.08 23.56 7.63
CA LEU A 623 -2.82 23.87 6.97
C LEU A 623 -3.01 25.07 6.02
N PRO A 624 -2.00 25.95 5.91
CA PRO A 624 -1.86 26.89 4.81
C PRO A 624 -1.98 26.18 3.47
N GLU A 625 -2.62 26.82 2.49
CA GLU A 625 -2.93 26.20 1.19
C GLU A 625 -1.71 25.59 0.51
N ARG A 626 -0.57 26.29 0.55
CA ARG A 626 0.72 25.83 -0.02
C ARG A 626 1.25 24.50 0.53
N TYR A 627 0.81 24.07 1.71
CA TYR A 627 1.26 22.83 2.34
C TYR A 627 0.27 21.68 2.17
N ARG A 628 -0.96 21.94 1.73
CA ARG A 628 -2.04 20.95 1.73
C ARG A 628 -1.74 19.76 0.81
N ASP A 629 -1.36 20.04 -0.42
CA ASP A 629 -1.15 19.01 -1.46
C ASP A 629 0.11 18.16 -1.21
N THR A 630 1.08 18.68 -0.43
CA THR A 630 2.34 18.00 -0.12
C THR A 630 2.39 17.41 1.30
N THR A 631 1.27 17.49 2.04
CA THR A 631 1.16 16.91 3.39
C THR A 631 0.23 15.69 3.38
N GLY A 632 0.76 14.53 3.78
CA GLY A 632 0.01 13.28 3.93
C GLY A 632 -0.22 12.87 5.38
N VAL A 633 -0.98 11.79 5.60
CA VAL A 633 -1.31 11.23 6.92
C VAL A 633 -1.17 9.70 6.92
N VAL A 634 -0.48 9.16 7.93
CA VAL A 634 -0.41 7.71 8.19
C VAL A 634 -0.96 7.43 9.58
N TYR A 635 -2.00 6.58 9.67
CA TYR A 635 -2.63 6.20 10.94
C TYR A 635 -2.24 4.79 11.38
N ALA A 636 -1.84 4.63 12.63
CA ALA A 636 -1.61 3.33 13.27
C ALA A 636 -2.55 3.10 14.46
N SER A 637 -3.16 1.92 14.53
CA SER A 637 -3.94 1.47 15.70
C SER A 637 -4.01 -0.05 15.71
N SER A 638 -3.92 -0.67 16.89
CA SER A 638 -4.09 -2.11 17.04
C SER A 638 -5.55 -2.52 17.10
N PHE A 639 -6.40 -1.66 17.68
CA PHE A 639 -7.83 -1.94 17.89
C PHE A 639 -8.71 -0.81 17.34
N PRO A 640 -8.58 -0.43 16.06
CA PRO A 640 -9.41 0.62 15.52
C PRO A 640 -10.88 0.17 15.52
N ALA A 641 -11.80 1.10 15.79
CA ALA A 641 -13.25 0.86 15.72
C ALA A 641 -13.82 -0.14 16.74
N MET A 642 -12.98 -0.72 17.62
CA MET A 642 -13.41 -1.78 18.54
C MET A 642 -14.31 -1.25 19.65
N ASP A 643 -14.06 -0.05 20.18
CA ASP A 643 -14.95 0.56 21.18
C ASP A 643 -16.35 0.77 20.60
N ALA A 644 -16.44 1.32 19.38
CA ALA A 644 -17.72 1.52 18.71
C ALA A 644 -18.44 0.20 18.39
N ALA A 645 -17.71 -0.80 17.89
CA ALA A 645 -18.28 -2.11 17.54
C ALA A 645 -18.79 -2.85 18.77
N VAL A 646 -17.95 -2.99 19.81
CA VAL A 646 -18.31 -3.69 21.05
C VAL A 646 -19.39 -2.91 21.80
N GLY A 647 -19.28 -1.59 21.88
CA GLY A 647 -20.23 -0.72 22.57
C GLY A 647 -21.65 -0.82 21.99
N GLU A 648 -21.80 -0.74 20.66
CA GLU A 648 -23.12 -0.83 20.03
C GLU A 648 -23.74 -2.23 20.17
N VAL A 649 -22.93 -3.30 20.04
CA VAL A 649 -23.39 -4.67 20.27
C VAL A 649 -23.83 -4.87 21.72
N MET A 650 -23.05 -4.37 22.68
CA MET A 650 -23.40 -4.45 24.11
C MET A 650 -24.69 -3.69 24.40
N LYS A 651 -24.85 -2.49 23.84
CA LYS A 651 -26.09 -1.69 23.96
C LYS A 651 -27.30 -2.44 23.40
N TYR A 652 -27.16 -3.11 22.26
CA TYR A 652 -28.20 -3.96 21.69
C TYR A 652 -28.54 -5.15 22.60
N LEU A 653 -27.54 -5.87 23.11
CA LEU A 653 -27.77 -7.02 23.99
C LEU A 653 -28.38 -6.61 25.32
N GLN A 654 -27.94 -5.48 25.90
CA GLN A 654 -28.51 -4.89 27.10
C GLN A 654 -29.99 -4.55 26.89
N SER A 655 -30.38 -3.96 25.76
CA SER A 655 -31.79 -3.68 25.50
C SER A 655 -32.65 -4.96 25.42
N LYS A 656 -32.07 -6.11 25.04
CA LYS A 656 -32.79 -7.39 24.96
C LYS A 656 -32.87 -8.11 26.31
N THR A 657 -31.90 -7.87 27.19
CA THR A 657 -31.80 -8.51 28.50
C THR A 657 -32.46 -7.67 29.60
N VAL A 658 -32.29 -6.35 29.60
CA VAL A 658 -32.94 -5.43 30.55
C VAL A 658 -34.45 -5.29 30.27
N ALA A 659 -34.89 -5.27 29.01
CA ALA A 659 -36.32 -5.37 28.69
C ALA A 659 -36.95 -6.72 29.08
N ALA A 660 -36.12 -7.75 29.32
CA ALA A 660 -36.55 -9.04 29.89
C ALA A 660 -36.50 -9.05 31.44
N ALA A 661 -35.84 -8.07 32.05
CA ALA A 661 -35.62 -7.93 33.49
C ALA A 661 -36.40 -6.75 34.10
N ASP A 662 -37.56 -6.39 33.52
CA ASP A 662 -38.53 -5.52 34.18
C ASP A 662 -38.82 -6.09 35.58
N SER A 663 -38.45 -5.33 36.62
CA SER A 663 -38.56 -5.72 38.02
C SER A 663 -39.99 -6.17 38.35
N ALA A 664 -40.99 -5.53 37.76
CA ALA A 664 -42.39 -5.93 37.92
C ALA A 664 -42.69 -7.29 37.26
N ARG A 665 -42.13 -7.57 36.08
CA ARG A 665 -42.24 -8.89 35.43
C ARG A 665 -41.50 -9.99 36.17
N LEU A 666 -40.32 -9.71 36.72
CA LEU A 666 -39.56 -10.67 37.53
C LEU A 666 -40.29 -10.99 38.83
N ILE A 667 -40.80 -9.96 39.53
CA ILE A 667 -41.61 -10.13 40.74
C ILE A 667 -42.89 -10.91 40.43
N ALA A 668 -43.58 -10.60 39.33
CA ALA A 668 -44.78 -11.34 38.90
C ALA A 668 -44.48 -12.79 38.52
N ALA A 669 -43.32 -13.07 37.89
CA ALA A 669 -42.88 -14.41 37.55
C ALA A 669 -42.50 -15.22 38.79
N LEU A 670 -41.82 -14.61 39.76
CA LEU A 670 -41.51 -15.18 41.08
C LEU A 670 -42.79 -15.51 41.84
N ARG A 671 -43.73 -14.57 41.94
CA ARG A 671 -45.07 -14.79 42.53
C ARG A 671 -45.79 -15.96 41.89
N SER A 672 -45.80 -16.01 40.55
CA SER A 672 -46.42 -17.12 39.80
C SER A 672 -45.72 -18.47 40.03
N ARG A 673 -44.40 -18.49 40.25
CA ARG A 673 -43.66 -19.71 40.59
C ARG A 673 -43.92 -20.14 42.04
N LEU A 674 -44.04 -19.20 42.97
CA LEU A 674 -44.36 -19.47 44.37
C LEU A 674 -45.76 -20.09 44.50
N ILE A 675 -46.77 -19.50 43.83
CA ILE A 675 -48.13 -20.04 43.73
C ILE A 675 -48.12 -21.48 43.20
N ARG A 676 -47.33 -21.76 42.17
CA ARG A 676 -47.21 -23.12 41.60
C ARG A 676 -46.49 -24.11 42.52
N ALA A 677 -45.61 -23.62 43.39
CA ALA A 677 -44.88 -24.44 44.35
C ALA A 677 -45.66 -24.64 45.67
N SER A 678 -46.68 -23.81 45.95
CA SER A 678 -47.55 -23.98 47.11
C SER A 678 -48.48 -25.18 46.94
N HIS A 679 -48.74 -25.88 48.05
CA HIS A 679 -49.52 -27.11 48.09
C HIS A 679 -51.00 -26.88 47.74
N ASP A 680 -51.55 -25.73 48.14
CA ASP A 680 -52.92 -25.27 47.93
C ASP A 680 -53.08 -24.33 46.73
N ARG A 681 -51.98 -23.99 46.05
CA ARG A 681 -51.90 -22.95 45.01
C ARG A 681 -52.34 -21.56 45.49
N GLU A 682 -52.23 -21.30 46.78
CA GLU A 682 -52.42 -19.98 47.36
C GLU A 682 -51.10 -19.50 47.96
N ILE A 683 -51.04 -18.21 48.27
CA ILE A 683 -49.89 -17.57 48.92
C ILE A 683 -50.40 -16.84 50.14
N SER A 684 -49.59 -16.80 51.19
CA SER A 684 -49.99 -16.18 52.45
C SER A 684 -50.14 -14.66 52.30
N ASP A 685 -50.98 -14.05 53.14
CA ASP A 685 -51.13 -12.58 53.18
C ASP A 685 -49.79 -11.87 53.48
N ASP A 686 -48.89 -12.53 54.22
CA ASP A 686 -47.55 -12.01 54.54
C ASP A 686 -46.62 -12.00 53.31
N ASP A 687 -46.65 -13.07 52.49
CA ASP A 687 -45.93 -13.14 51.22
C ASP A 687 -46.45 -12.11 50.22
N GLU A 688 -47.77 -11.91 50.22
CA GLU A 688 -48.40 -10.96 49.31
C GLU A 688 -48.08 -9.51 49.70
N ALA A 689 -48.06 -9.22 51.00
CA ALA A 689 -47.55 -7.96 51.52
C ALA A 689 -46.04 -7.77 51.22
N ALA A 690 -45.25 -8.85 51.19
CA ALA A 690 -43.83 -8.78 50.83
C ALA A 690 -43.61 -8.47 49.34
N PHE A 691 -44.37 -9.10 48.44
CA PHE A 691 -44.34 -8.77 47.01
C PHE A 691 -44.78 -7.34 46.74
N ALA A 692 -45.83 -6.85 47.43
CA ALA A 692 -46.27 -5.46 47.31
C ALA A 692 -45.19 -4.45 47.76
N ARG A 693 -44.48 -4.73 48.86
CA ARG A 693 -43.34 -3.91 49.33
C ARG A 693 -42.17 -3.93 48.34
N LEU A 694 -41.86 -5.08 47.75
CA LEU A 694 -40.84 -5.21 46.70
C LEU A 694 -41.22 -4.42 45.44
N LEU A 695 -42.50 -4.46 45.04
CA LEU A 695 -43.00 -3.71 43.89
C LEU A 695 -42.96 -2.18 44.13
N SER A 696 -43.30 -1.73 45.34
CA SER A 696 -43.20 -0.31 45.74
C SER A 696 -41.75 0.17 45.72
N ARG A 697 -40.83 -0.61 46.31
CA ARG A 697 -39.40 -0.30 46.29
C ARG A 697 -38.82 -0.28 44.88
N ALA A 698 -39.24 -1.21 44.01
CA ALA A 698 -38.84 -1.22 42.61
C ALA A 698 -39.24 0.08 41.90
N LYS A 699 -40.47 0.56 42.11
CA LYS A 699 -40.95 1.84 41.57
C LYS A 699 -40.20 3.06 42.15
N GLU A 700 -39.90 3.05 43.44
CA GLU A 700 -39.12 4.11 44.10
C GLU A 700 -37.67 4.19 43.55
N THR A 701 -37.04 3.05 43.22
CA THR A 701 -35.73 3.03 42.54
C THR A 701 -35.78 3.49 41.08
N GLU A 702 -36.94 3.38 40.42
CA GLU A 702 -37.17 3.83 39.04
C GLU A 702 -37.41 5.35 38.92
N GLU A 703 -37.63 6.06 40.03
CA GLU A 703 -37.81 7.53 40.07
C GLU A 703 -36.54 8.31 40.50
N GLY A 704 -35.43 7.62 40.82
CA GLY A 704 -34.13 8.22 41.16
C GLY A 704 -33.12 8.31 39.99
N PRO A 705 -31.85 8.71 40.21
CA PRO A 705 -30.81 8.75 39.18
C PRO A 705 -30.55 7.40 38.48
N LEU A 706 -30.67 6.29 39.22
CA LEU A 706 -30.65 4.94 38.64
C LEU A 706 -31.90 4.66 37.78
N GLY A 707 -33.01 5.30 38.10
CA GLY A 707 -34.27 5.21 37.38
C GLY A 707 -34.23 5.82 35.99
N GLU A 708 -33.46 6.90 35.80
CA GLU A 708 -33.21 7.47 34.46
C GLU A 708 -32.41 6.51 33.57
N GLU A 709 -31.39 5.83 34.12
CA GLU A 709 -30.63 4.78 33.40
C GLU A 709 -31.52 3.58 33.04
N ILE A 710 -32.33 3.10 33.99
CA ILE A 710 -33.28 1.99 33.76
C ILE A 710 -34.34 2.39 32.72
N THR A 711 -34.83 3.63 32.76
CA THR A 711 -35.80 4.19 31.79
C THR A 711 -35.18 4.34 30.40
N GLN A 712 -33.89 4.69 30.30
CA GLN A 712 -33.18 4.70 29.02
C GLN A 712 -32.96 3.29 28.46
N LEU A 713 -32.64 2.31 29.32
CA LEU A 713 -32.39 0.91 28.94
C LEU A 713 -33.66 0.13 28.56
N SER A 714 -34.83 0.60 29.01
CA SER A 714 -36.14 0.02 28.68
C SER A 714 -36.78 0.61 27.41
N LYS A 715 -36.19 1.67 26.83
CA LYS A 715 -36.59 2.14 25.49
C LYS A 715 -36.24 1.10 24.42
N PRO A 716 -37.07 0.96 23.36
CA PRO A 716 -36.73 0.09 22.24
C PRO A 716 -35.37 0.50 21.67
N TYR A 717 -34.48 -0.49 21.48
CA TYR A 717 -33.19 -0.23 20.86
C TYR A 717 -33.39 0.43 19.50
N GLN A 718 -32.71 1.56 19.33
CA GLN A 718 -32.61 2.27 18.07
C GLN A 718 -31.16 2.20 17.61
N PHE A 719 -30.96 1.63 16.42
CA PHE A 719 -29.64 1.54 15.79
C PHE A 719 -29.10 2.94 15.49
N ASP A 720 -27.88 3.23 15.92
CA ASP A 720 -27.26 4.52 15.62
C ASP A 720 -26.81 4.55 14.15
N ARG A 721 -27.44 5.42 13.34
CA ARG A 721 -27.07 5.59 11.92
C ARG A 721 -25.59 5.95 11.70
N LYS A 722 -24.89 6.47 12.72
CA LYS A 722 -23.46 6.81 12.67
C LYS A 722 -22.56 5.59 12.85
N PHE A 723 -23.11 4.44 13.25
CA PHE A 723 -22.36 3.21 13.48
C PHE A 723 -21.43 2.86 12.32
N LEU A 724 -21.93 2.92 11.09
CA LEU A 724 -21.13 2.64 9.89
C LEU A 724 -19.87 3.50 9.83
N PHE A 725 -19.97 4.81 10.10
CA PHE A 725 -18.81 5.69 10.06
C PHE A 725 -17.85 5.46 11.24
N ARG A 726 -18.35 5.05 12.41
CA ARG A 726 -17.50 4.72 13.57
C ARG A 726 -16.72 3.42 13.36
N VAL A 727 -17.28 2.45 12.64
CA VAL A 727 -16.62 1.16 12.39
C VAL A 727 -15.68 1.15 11.18
N LEU A 728 -15.78 2.17 10.32
CA LEU A 728 -14.78 2.41 9.30
C LEU A 728 -13.51 2.98 9.93
N VAL A 729 -12.36 2.43 9.59
CA VAL A 729 -11.08 2.92 10.08
C VAL A 729 -10.72 4.17 9.28
N LEU A 730 -11.02 5.35 9.84
CA LEU A 730 -10.94 6.64 9.15
C LEU A 730 -10.11 7.70 9.88
N GLY A 731 -9.36 7.36 10.94
CA GLY A 731 -8.61 8.35 11.74
C GLY A 731 -7.67 9.22 10.89
N ASN A 732 -6.99 8.62 9.90
CA ASN A 732 -6.16 9.31 8.92
C ASN A 732 -6.98 10.28 8.04
N ALA A 733 -8.11 9.82 7.49
CA ALA A 733 -8.97 10.63 6.64
C ALA A 733 -9.67 11.76 7.41
N GLN A 734 -10.03 11.53 8.67
CA GLN A 734 -10.64 12.50 9.56
C GLN A 734 -9.65 13.61 9.94
N LEU A 735 -8.40 13.26 10.29
CA LEU A 735 -7.35 14.27 10.47
C LEU A 735 -7.09 15.03 9.17
N ALA A 736 -6.97 14.33 8.03
CA ALA A 736 -6.75 14.96 6.74
C ALA A 736 -7.87 15.94 6.37
N GLN A 737 -9.13 15.59 6.64
CA GLN A 737 -10.28 16.47 6.44
C GLN A 737 -10.21 17.73 7.33
N LEU A 738 -9.84 17.56 8.60
CA LEU A 738 -9.78 18.67 9.57
C LEU A 738 -8.60 19.62 9.28
N ALA A 739 -7.42 19.05 9.00
CA ALA A 739 -6.21 19.81 8.72
C ALA A 739 -6.10 20.28 7.26
N GLY A 740 -6.91 19.74 6.35
CA GLY A 740 -6.86 20.03 4.92
C GLY A 740 -5.72 19.33 4.16
N CYS A 741 -5.18 18.23 4.69
CA CYS A 741 -4.16 17.42 4.03
C CYS A 741 -4.72 16.76 2.77
N ARG A 742 -3.96 16.80 1.66
CA ARG A 742 -4.33 16.23 0.36
C ARG A 742 -3.26 15.31 -0.23
N GLY A 743 -2.14 15.12 0.46
CA GLY A 743 -1.10 14.16 0.10
C GLY A 743 -1.49 12.71 0.43
N PRO A 744 -0.51 11.77 0.40
CA PRO A 744 -0.74 10.35 0.68
C PRO A 744 -1.49 10.13 2.00
N ASN A 745 -2.55 9.34 1.95
CA ASN A 745 -3.43 9.13 3.09
C ASN A 745 -3.69 7.63 3.28
N THR A 746 -3.17 7.03 4.35
CA THR A 746 -3.23 5.58 4.57
C THR A 746 -3.20 5.19 6.05
N GLN A 747 -3.27 3.90 6.33
CA GLN A 747 -3.23 3.33 7.67
C GLN A 747 -2.46 2.00 7.71
N THR A 748 -2.01 1.61 8.90
CA THR A 748 -1.36 0.33 9.17
C THR A 748 -1.80 -0.26 10.51
N ASN A 749 -1.82 -1.59 10.61
CA ASN A 749 -1.95 -2.32 11.86
C ASN A 749 -0.89 -3.41 11.89
N ALA A 750 0.15 -3.18 12.70
CA ALA A 750 1.21 -4.14 12.97
C ALA A 750 1.25 -4.52 14.45
N ALA A 751 0.06 -4.55 15.07
CA ALA A 751 -0.10 -4.65 16.51
C ALA A 751 0.85 -3.66 17.22
N CYS A 752 1.67 -4.15 18.16
CA CYS A 752 2.53 -3.32 18.98
C CYS A 752 3.73 -2.69 18.25
N ALA A 753 3.96 -3.04 16.98
CA ALA A 753 4.93 -2.39 16.09
C ALA A 753 4.29 -1.31 15.20
N GLY A 754 2.97 -1.08 15.31
CA GLY A 754 2.17 -0.25 14.40
C GLY A 754 2.71 1.16 14.19
N THR A 755 2.99 1.92 15.26
CA THR A 755 3.53 3.28 15.14
C THR A 755 4.90 3.30 14.48
N THR A 756 5.84 2.46 14.91
CA THR A 756 7.20 2.44 14.33
C THR A 756 7.17 2.02 12.86
N GLN A 757 6.27 1.12 12.46
CA GLN A 757 6.02 0.81 11.05
C GLN A 757 5.39 1.98 10.29
N ALA A 758 4.45 2.73 10.89
CA ALA A 758 3.90 3.92 10.26
C ALA A 758 4.95 5.01 10.04
N ILE A 759 5.90 5.16 10.96
CA ILE A 759 7.07 6.04 10.82
C ILE A 759 7.96 5.56 9.66
N ALA A 760 8.18 4.26 9.52
CA ALA A 760 8.93 3.71 8.39
C ALA A 760 8.24 3.97 7.05
N MET A 761 6.93 3.72 6.97
CA MET A 761 6.13 4.05 5.78
C MET A 761 6.18 5.55 5.45
N ALA A 762 6.16 6.41 6.48
CA ALA A 762 6.28 7.85 6.29
C ALA A 762 7.68 8.23 5.75
N GLN A 763 8.74 7.62 6.27
CA GLN A 763 10.11 7.81 5.76
C GLN A 763 10.20 7.39 4.29
N ASP A 764 9.67 6.22 3.93
CA ASP A 764 9.64 5.73 2.55
C ASP A 764 8.89 6.69 1.61
N MET A 765 7.78 7.28 2.06
CA MET A 765 7.01 8.26 1.29
C MET A 765 7.76 9.59 1.11
N LEU A 766 8.50 10.05 2.12
CA LEU A 766 9.33 11.25 2.04
C LEU A 766 10.52 11.03 1.11
N ILE A 767 11.23 9.91 1.25
CA ILE A 767 12.39 9.56 0.42
C ILE A 767 11.96 9.36 -1.04
N SER A 768 10.81 8.76 -1.29
CA SER A 768 10.28 8.56 -2.65
C SER A 768 9.61 9.81 -3.27
N GLY A 769 9.63 10.96 -2.58
CA GLY A 769 9.07 12.21 -3.07
C GLY A 769 7.53 12.22 -3.21
N ARG A 770 6.82 11.27 -2.56
CA ARG A 770 5.34 11.22 -2.60
C ARG A 770 4.70 12.33 -1.78
N ALA A 771 5.44 12.92 -0.86
CA ALA A 771 5.06 14.08 -0.07
C ALA A 771 6.30 14.76 0.49
N GLU A 772 6.16 16.01 0.88
CA GLU A 772 7.21 16.74 1.60
C GLU A 772 7.05 16.62 3.11
N ARG A 773 5.84 16.28 3.58
CA ARG A 773 5.49 16.17 4.99
C ARG A 773 4.50 15.04 5.23
N LEU A 774 4.76 14.23 6.24
CA LEU A 774 3.84 13.18 6.69
C LEU A 774 3.49 13.41 8.16
N VAL A 775 2.20 13.38 8.46
CA VAL A 775 1.69 13.33 9.83
C VAL A 775 1.41 11.88 10.19
N VAL A 776 2.26 11.31 11.03
CA VAL A 776 2.02 9.98 11.62
C VAL A 776 1.20 10.17 12.88
N ILE A 777 0.06 9.49 12.96
CA ILE A 777 -0.79 9.47 14.15
C ILE A 777 -1.02 8.04 14.61
N ALA A 778 -1.08 7.85 15.93
CA ALA A 778 -1.53 6.60 16.51
C ALA A 778 -2.43 6.84 17.72
N GLY A 779 -3.41 5.97 17.91
CA GLY A 779 -4.32 6.02 19.05
C GLY A 779 -4.89 4.63 19.34
N ASP A 780 -4.98 4.29 20.62
CA ASP A 780 -5.59 3.04 21.09
C ASP A 780 -6.24 3.25 22.46
N ASN A 781 -7.37 2.55 22.71
CA ASN A 781 -8.10 2.60 23.97
C ASN A 781 -8.30 1.23 24.62
N ALA A 782 -7.28 0.36 24.57
CA ALA A 782 -7.39 -1.03 25.01
C ALA A 782 -7.77 -1.19 26.50
N SER A 783 -7.43 -0.21 27.33
CA SER A 783 -7.73 -0.18 28.77
C SER A 783 -9.00 0.59 29.14
N GLY A 784 -9.78 1.07 28.16
CA GLY A 784 -11.05 1.75 28.41
C GLY A 784 -12.15 0.79 28.87
N ASP A 785 -13.20 1.33 29.49
CA ASP A 785 -14.27 0.56 30.14
C ASP A 785 -14.95 -0.45 29.22
N THR A 786 -15.11 -0.12 27.93
CA THR A 786 -15.71 -1.01 26.93
C THR A 786 -14.83 -2.22 26.63
N LEU A 787 -13.52 -2.00 26.44
CA LEU A 787 -12.61 -3.01 25.92
C LEU A 787 -11.85 -3.77 27.01
N MET A 788 -11.55 -3.14 28.15
CA MET A 788 -10.78 -3.75 29.24
C MET A 788 -11.39 -5.08 29.74
N PRO A 789 -12.73 -5.22 29.90
CA PRO A 789 -13.32 -6.51 30.27
C PRO A 789 -13.05 -7.64 29.25
N TRP A 790 -12.83 -7.31 27.98
CA TRP A 790 -12.60 -8.30 26.91
C TRP A 790 -11.12 -8.52 26.65
N LEU A 791 -10.38 -7.44 26.37
CA LEU A 791 -8.96 -7.47 26.07
C LEU A 791 -8.14 -7.84 27.30
N GLY A 792 -8.44 -7.26 28.47
CA GLY A 792 -7.81 -7.65 29.73
C GLY A 792 -8.01 -9.13 30.02
N SER A 793 -9.23 -9.64 29.80
CA SER A 793 -9.54 -11.08 29.97
C SER A 793 -8.77 -11.95 28.99
N GLY A 794 -8.70 -11.55 27.71
CA GLY A 794 -7.95 -12.24 26.67
C GLY A 794 -6.46 -12.32 26.99
N PHE A 795 -5.84 -11.20 27.39
CA PHE A 795 -4.42 -11.19 27.74
C PHE A 795 -4.12 -11.93 29.04
N ARG A 796 -5.03 -11.93 30.01
CA ARG A 796 -4.91 -12.78 31.21
C ARG A 796 -5.03 -14.26 30.85
N ALA A 797 -5.94 -14.64 29.95
CA ALA A 797 -6.08 -16.01 29.46
C ALA A 797 -4.83 -16.50 28.70
N LEU A 798 -4.19 -15.61 27.94
CA LEU A 798 -2.91 -15.87 27.25
C LEU A 798 -1.71 -15.96 28.22
N GLY A 799 -1.86 -15.47 29.46
CA GLY A 799 -0.75 -15.31 30.40
C GLY A 799 0.19 -14.15 30.05
N ALA A 800 -0.25 -13.23 29.20
CA ALA A 800 0.54 -12.08 28.78
C ALA A 800 0.39 -10.89 29.75
N ALA A 801 -0.80 -10.70 30.36
CA ALA A 801 -1.04 -9.61 31.31
C ALA A 801 -0.76 -10.03 32.77
N THR A 802 -0.28 -9.09 33.58
CA THR A 802 -0.05 -9.29 35.02
C THR A 802 -1.36 -9.33 35.81
N ALA A 803 -1.33 -10.01 36.95
CA ALA A 803 -2.40 -9.99 37.96
C ALA A 803 -1.98 -9.25 39.25
N CYS A 804 -0.79 -8.64 39.26
CA CYS A 804 -0.30 -7.91 40.42
C CYS A 804 -1.18 -6.68 40.69
N GLU A 805 -1.43 -6.40 41.97
CA GLU A 805 -2.24 -5.27 42.42
C GLU A 805 -1.38 -4.00 42.59
N ALA A 806 -0.16 -4.16 43.09
CA ALA A 806 0.79 -3.06 43.28
C ALA A 806 1.55 -2.75 41.97
N VAL A 807 1.66 -1.47 41.64
CA VAL A 807 2.34 -1.01 40.42
C VAL A 807 3.83 -1.35 40.47
N GLU A 808 4.43 -1.31 41.67
CA GLU A 808 5.86 -1.55 41.92
C GLU A 808 6.29 -3.01 41.71
N ASP A 809 5.31 -3.92 41.69
CA ASP A 809 5.51 -5.36 41.46
C ASP A 809 5.09 -5.77 40.04
N ALA A 810 4.22 -4.99 39.41
CA ALA A 810 3.73 -5.22 38.07
C ALA A 810 4.64 -4.61 36.99
N ALA A 811 5.01 -3.34 37.18
CA ALA A 811 5.71 -2.53 36.19
C ALA A 811 7.22 -2.67 36.34
N CYS A 812 7.72 -3.86 36.00
CA CYS A 812 9.06 -4.35 36.31
C CYS A 812 9.91 -4.67 35.06
N PRO A 813 10.04 -3.78 34.07
CA PRO A 813 10.80 -4.08 32.84
C PRO A 813 12.25 -4.48 33.19
N PHE A 814 12.74 -5.55 32.56
CA PHE A 814 14.07 -6.17 32.78
C PHE A 814 14.38 -6.73 34.19
N ASP A 815 13.50 -6.55 35.18
CA ASP A 815 13.69 -7.09 36.53
C ASP A 815 13.32 -8.58 36.60
N ARG A 816 13.99 -9.38 37.42
CA ARG A 816 13.68 -10.81 37.57
C ARG A 816 12.21 -11.09 37.96
N ARG A 817 11.54 -10.14 38.60
CA ARG A 817 10.16 -10.22 39.12
C ARG A 817 9.06 -9.97 38.07
N ARG A 818 9.40 -9.78 36.79
CA ARG A 818 8.43 -9.60 35.69
C ARG A 818 7.30 -10.63 35.76
N SER A 819 6.05 -10.15 35.68
CA SER A 819 4.85 -10.97 35.89
C SER A 819 3.82 -10.89 34.74
N GLY A 820 4.09 -10.06 33.73
CA GLY A 820 3.20 -9.78 32.61
C GLY A 820 3.10 -8.29 32.30
N MET A 821 2.55 -7.96 31.15
CA MET A 821 2.32 -6.58 30.74
C MET A 821 1.12 -5.94 31.45
N ILE A 822 1.14 -4.62 31.48
CA ILE A 822 0.05 -3.78 31.95
C ILE A 822 -0.60 -3.16 30.72
N LEU A 823 -1.90 -3.37 30.53
CA LEU A 823 -2.62 -2.76 29.41
C LEU A 823 -2.65 -1.23 29.58
N GLY A 824 -2.53 -0.52 28.47
CA GLY A 824 -2.66 0.93 28.43
C GLY A 824 -3.55 1.44 27.31
N SER A 825 -3.77 2.74 27.33
CA SER A 825 -4.42 3.54 26.29
C SER A 825 -3.60 4.79 26.03
N GLY A 826 -3.81 5.49 24.92
CA GLY A 826 -3.15 6.76 24.66
C GLY A 826 -3.05 7.09 23.18
N ALA A 827 -2.24 8.10 22.86
CA ALA A 827 -1.98 8.50 21.49
C ALA A 827 -0.65 9.22 21.31
N ILE A 828 -0.15 9.23 20.08
CA ILE A 828 0.99 10.04 19.65
C ILE A 828 0.71 10.67 18.29
N GLY A 829 1.32 11.82 18.05
CA GLY A 829 1.39 12.45 16.74
C GLY A 829 2.83 12.83 16.44
N MET A 830 3.28 12.66 15.20
CA MET A 830 4.60 13.06 14.73
C MET A 830 4.50 13.66 13.33
N VAL A 831 5.14 14.81 13.12
CA VAL A 831 5.29 15.45 11.81
C VAL A 831 6.71 15.22 11.32
N LEU A 832 6.82 14.45 10.25
CA LEU A 832 8.06 14.20 9.54
C LEU A 832 8.08 15.03 8.27
N GLU A 833 9.22 15.65 7.96
CA GLU A 833 9.40 16.46 6.76
C GLU A 833 10.70 16.05 6.06
N THR A 834 10.80 16.33 4.77
CA THR A 834 12.11 16.37 4.13
C THR A 834 12.91 17.52 4.75
N GLU A 835 14.21 17.33 4.95
CA GLU A 835 15.07 18.37 5.51
C GLU A 835 15.00 19.65 4.66
N THR A 836 14.96 19.52 3.34
CA THR A 836 14.80 20.64 2.41
C THR A 836 13.53 21.44 2.69
N SER A 837 12.35 20.78 2.80
CA SER A 837 11.09 21.47 3.08
C SER A 837 11.12 22.14 4.46
N CYS A 838 11.73 21.50 5.46
CA CYS A 838 11.92 22.09 6.78
C CYS A 838 12.80 23.36 6.74
N GLN A 839 13.94 23.30 6.05
CA GLN A 839 14.85 24.44 5.91
C GLN A 839 14.20 25.60 5.14
N GLU A 840 13.44 25.32 4.08
CA GLU A 840 12.67 26.33 3.37
C GLU A 840 11.65 27.03 4.27
N ARG A 841 10.97 26.26 5.12
CA ARG A 841 10.03 26.80 6.09
C ARG A 841 10.69 27.65 7.17
N LEU A 842 11.89 27.28 7.63
CA LEU A 842 12.65 28.07 8.60
C LEU A 842 13.12 29.42 8.03
N LYS A 843 13.30 29.52 6.70
CA LYS A 843 13.66 30.79 6.02
C LYS A 843 12.50 31.78 5.92
N ILE A 844 11.26 31.30 6.02
CA ILE A 844 10.06 32.13 5.91
C ILE A 844 9.70 32.64 7.30
N THR A 845 9.52 33.96 7.45
CA THR A 845 8.98 34.55 8.69
C THR A 845 7.59 33.97 8.95
N SER A 846 7.51 32.97 9.83
CA SER A 846 6.26 32.31 10.24
C SER A 846 5.68 33.00 11.47
N SER A 847 4.35 33.16 11.49
CA SER A 847 3.61 33.60 12.68
C SER A 847 3.60 32.55 13.80
N ASN A 848 3.95 31.29 13.48
CA ASN A 848 4.09 30.18 14.41
C ASN A 848 5.54 29.65 14.34
N PRO A 849 6.42 30.03 15.29
CA PRO A 849 7.80 29.56 15.30
C PRO A 849 7.86 28.07 15.60
N PHE A 850 8.81 27.38 14.97
CA PHE A 850 9.10 25.97 15.21
C PHE A 850 10.59 25.71 15.04
N SER A 851 11.06 24.56 15.47
CA SER A 851 12.44 24.12 15.29
C SER A 851 12.49 22.67 14.83
N MET A 852 13.59 22.29 14.19
CA MET A 852 13.91 20.87 13.98
C MET A 852 14.15 20.24 15.36
N LYS A 853 13.44 19.14 15.66
CA LYS A 853 13.53 18.44 16.96
C LYS A 853 14.54 17.31 16.91
N ALA A 854 14.51 16.50 15.85
CA ALA A 854 15.42 15.38 15.64
C ALA A 854 15.48 15.02 14.14
N ARG A 855 16.44 14.18 13.79
CA ARG A 855 16.55 13.53 12.47
C ARG A 855 16.12 12.08 12.57
N LEU A 856 15.39 11.58 11.59
CA LEU A 856 15.15 10.16 11.40
C LEU A 856 16.15 9.64 10.35
N LEU A 857 17.14 8.87 10.80
CA LEU A 857 18.22 8.39 9.93
C LEU A 857 17.78 7.17 9.12
N ALA A 858 17.24 6.16 9.80
CA ALA A 858 16.88 4.90 9.17
C ALA A 858 15.69 4.25 9.86
N THR A 859 14.91 3.49 9.10
CA THR A 859 13.87 2.60 9.61
C THR A 859 13.91 1.26 8.86
N GLN A 860 13.35 0.23 9.49
CA GLN A 860 13.19 -1.09 8.88
C GLN A 860 12.00 -1.78 9.52
N TYR A 861 11.20 -2.52 8.74
CA TYR A 861 10.21 -3.42 9.29
C TYR A 861 10.16 -4.73 8.50
N SER A 862 9.83 -5.83 9.20
CA SER A 862 9.81 -7.18 8.64
C SER A 862 8.86 -8.09 9.42
N ASN A 863 8.62 -9.30 8.90
CA ASN A 863 7.76 -10.30 9.52
C ASN A 863 8.51 -11.63 9.62
N SER A 864 8.63 -12.16 10.83
CA SER A 864 9.35 -13.44 11.06
C SER A 864 8.57 -14.70 10.66
N ALA A 865 7.26 -14.58 10.40
CA ALA A 865 6.35 -15.70 10.11
C ALA A 865 6.42 -16.86 11.12
N TYR A 866 6.85 -16.58 12.36
CA TYR A 866 7.20 -17.60 13.35
C TYR A 866 6.01 -18.07 14.17
N HIS A 867 5.35 -17.14 14.85
CA HIS A 867 4.22 -17.44 15.72
C HIS A 867 3.31 -16.21 15.88
N GLY A 868 2.02 -16.46 16.12
CA GLY A 868 1.04 -15.39 16.31
C GLY A 868 1.34 -14.48 17.51
N ALA A 869 2.02 -15.01 18.55
CA ALA A 869 2.28 -14.32 19.82
C ALA A 869 3.72 -14.44 20.35
N ALA A 870 4.54 -15.31 19.78
CA ALA A 870 5.91 -15.53 20.25
C ALA A 870 6.90 -14.85 19.29
N LEU A 871 8.02 -14.40 19.83
CA LEU A 871 9.06 -13.72 19.07
C LEU A 871 10.10 -14.71 18.56
N ASP A 872 10.52 -14.57 17.31
CA ASP A 872 11.66 -15.30 16.76
C ASP A 872 12.97 -14.56 17.04
N ARG A 873 13.69 -15.04 18.06
CA ARG A 873 14.99 -14.52 18.45
C ARG A 873 15.97 -14.41 17.29
N LYS A 874 16.09 -15.46 16.48
CA LYS A 874 17.10 -15.53 15.41
C LYS A 874 16.79 -14.54 14.31
N HIS A 875 15.51 -14.45 13.95
CA HIS A 875 15.05 -13.47 12.97
C HIS A 875 15.28 -12.04 13.47
N ILE A 876 14.90 -11.72 14.72
CA ILE A 876 15.13 -10.38 15.29
C ILE A 876 16.63 -10.03 15.29
N ALA A 877 17.50 -10.96 15.68
CA ALA A 877 18.94 -10.76 15.66
C ALA A 877 19.49 -10.51 14.25
N SER A 878 19.06 -11.32 13.28
CA SER A 878 19.43 -11.16 11.87
C SER A 878 18.98 -9.80 11.31
N GLU A 879 17.75 -9.41 11.62
CA GLU A 879 17.17 -8.16 11.13
C GLU A 879 17.82 -6.93 11.79
N MET A 880 18.15 -7.00 13.09
CA MET A 880 18.89 -5.94 13.77
C MET A 880 20.31 -5.80 13.21
N LYS A 881 21.01 -6.91 12.93
CA LYS A 881 22.31 -6.88 12.26
C LYS A 881 22.23 -6.24 10.89
N ARG A 882 21.22 -6.61 10.09
CA ARG A 882 20.95 -6.02 8.77
C ARG A 882 20.72 -4.52 8.90
N PHE A 883 19.86 -4.11 9.82
CA PHE A 883 19.55 -2.70 10.07
C PHE A 883 20.79 -1.88 10.43
N LEU A 884 21.63 -2.38 11.35
CA LEU A 884 22.87 -1.70 11.75
C LEU A 884 23.91 -1.68 10.62
N ALA A 885 24.02 -2.76 9.84
CA ALA A 885 24.91 -2.80 8.68
C ALA A 885 24.48 -1.79 7.61
N ASP A 886 23.18 -1.65 7.36
CA ASP A 886 22.64 -0.65 6.44
C ASP A 886 22.91 0.77 6.96
N ILE A 887 22.78 1.03 8.27
CA ILE A 887 23.14 2.32 8.86
C ILE A 887 24.63 2.64 8.69
N GLU A 888 25.51 1.67 8.96
CA GLU A 888 26.96 1.84 8.82
C GLU A 888 27.33 2.10 7.35
N LEU A 889 26.74 1.36 6.42
CA LEU A 889 26.96 1.51 4.98
C LEU A 889 26.48 2.88 4.47
N ILE A 890 25.29 3.33 4.91
CA ILE A 890 24.63 4.51 4.36
C ILE A 890 25.13 5.80 5.03
N HIS A 891 25.32 5.78 6.35
CA HIS A 891 25.63 6.97 7.14
C HIS A 891 27.05 6.98 7.71
N GLY A 892 27.82 5.89 7.56
CA GLY A 892 29.15 5.76 8.19
C GLY A 892 29.09 5.62 9.71
N ILE A 893 27.91 5.39 10.28
CA ILE A 893 27.71 5.32 11.74
C ILE A 893 27.87 3.86 12.17
N GLY A 894 29.02 3.54 12.74
CA GLY A 894 29.29 2.19 13.23
C GLY A 894 28.52 1.85 14.51
N LYS A 895 28.25 0.57 14.72
CA LYS A 895 27.58 0.07 15.95
C LYS A 895 28.30 0.46 17.25
N ALA A 896 29.62 0.64 17.24
CA ALA A 896 30.37 1.09 18.40
C ALA A 896 30.03 2.54 18.79
N GLU A 897 29.75 3.39 17.81
CA GLU A 897 29.34 4.76 18.03
C GLU A 897 27.93 4.83 18.60
N ILE A 898 26.98 4.06 18.04
CA ILE A 898 25.61 3.92 18.57
C ILE A 898 25.64 3.38 20.00
N ALA A 899 26.48 2.38 20.29
CA ALA A 899 26.61 1.83 21.63
C ALA A 899 27.14 2.84 22.65
N THR A 900 28.07 3.71 22.25
CA THR A 900 28.76 4.63 23.17
C THR A 900 27.98 5.93 23.36
N HIS A 901 27.41 6.46 22.28
CA HIS A 901 26.74 7.76 22.24
C HIS A 901 25.22 7.65 22.03
N GLY A 902 24.67 6.45 22.07
CA GLY A 902 23.26 6.21 21.85
C GLY A 902 22.51 5.74 23.09
N VAL A 903 21.20 5.83 22.98
CA VAL A 903 20.23 5.19 23.87
C VAL A 903 19.42 4.17 23.08
N TYR A 904 18.88 3.17 23.77
CA TYR A 904 18.06 2.13 23.18
C TYR A 904 16.68 2.07 23.84
N PHE A 905 15.65 2.31 23.05
CA PHE A 905 14.25 2.24 23.47
C PHE A 905 13.69 0.85 23.24
N SER A 906 13.52 0.15 24.36
CA SER A 906 13.18 -1.26 24.36
C SER A 906 11.71 -1.54 24.07
N HIS A 907 11.44 -2.67 23.41
CA HIS A 907 10.08 -3.18 23.28
C HIS A 907 9.55 -3.80 24.58
N GLU A 908 10.43 -4.32 25.45
CA GLU A 908 10.13 -5.02 26.71
C GLU A 908 8.82 -4.63 27.39
N THR A 909 7.99 -5.64 27.65
CA THR A 909 6.60 -5.49 28.12
C THR A 909 6.36 -6.02 29.53
N SER A 910 7.40 -6.34 30.31
CA SER A 910 7.32 -7.07 31.58
C SER A 910 6.79 -8.50 31.49
N THR A 911 6.79 -9.09 30.28
CA THR A 911 6.30 -10.46 30.05
C THR A 911 7.36 -11.52 30.40
N HIS A 912 6.94 -12.59 31.08
CA HIS A 912 7.87 -13.61 31.60
C HIS A 912 7.34 -15.04 31.50
N ALA A 913 7.18 -15.55 30.28
CA ALA A 913 6.78 -16.93 30.06
C ALA A 913 7.91 -17.94 30.40
N SER A 914 9.14 -17.59 30.01
CA SER A 914 10.39 -18.27 30.35
C SER A 914 11.56 -17.36 29.97
N ASP A 915 12.76 -17.66 30.44
CA ASP A 915 13.99 -16.99 30.01
C ASP A 915 14.10 -16.93 28.47
N ALA A 916 13.82 -18.05 27.80
CA ALA A 916 13.94 -18.16 26.35
C ALA A 916 12.77 -17.56 25.55
N SER A 917 11.61 -17.32 26.19
CA SER A 917 10.38 -16.89 25.52
C SER A 917 9.79 -15.60 26.10
N SER A 918 10.55 -14.86 26.90
CA SER A 918 10.23 -13.51 27.36
C SER A 918 10.56 -12.47 26.28
N CYS A 919 9.94 -11.30 26.36
CA CYS A 919 10.25 -10.20 25.45
C CYS A 919 11.71 -9.74 25.66
N ALA A 920 12.11 -9.46 26.90
CA ALA A 920 13.46 -9.07 27.28
C ALA A 920 14.50 -10.13 26.87
N GLY A 921 14.22 -11.41 27.10
CA GLY A 921 15.16 -12.48 26.75
C GLY A 921 15.44 -12.57 25.24
N ASN A 922 14.42 -12.38 24.40
CA ASN A 922 14.60 -12.37 22.95
C ASN A 922 15.28 -11.08 22.46
N GLU A 923 14.90 -9.95 23.02
CA GLU A 923 15.42 -8.64 22.68
C GLU A 923 16.89 -8.46 23.06
N ILE A 924 17.24 -8.80 24.31
CA ILE A 924 18.63 -8.74 24.79
C ILE A 924 19.52 -9.74 24.06
N ALA A 925 19.01 -10.93 23.73
CA ALA A 925 19.78 -11.89 22.94
C ALA A 925 20.08 -11.34 21.52
N ALA A 926 19.11 -10.69 20.88
CA ALA A 926 19.31 -10.06 19.58
C ALA A 926 20.32 -8.90 19.65
N LEU A 927 20.21 -8.04 20.67
CA LEU A 927 21.18 -6.98 20.93
C LEU A 927 22.59 -7.53 21.15
N ARG A 928 22.74 -8.58 21.96
CA ARG A 928 24.02 -9.22 22.21
C ARG A 928 24.61 -9.83 20.93
N GLU A 929 23.78 -10.41 20.07
CA GLU A 929 24.25 -10.95 18.80
C GLU A 929 24.72 -9.86 17.83
N ALA A 930 24.08 -8.68 17.86
CA ALA A 930 24.39 -7.56 16.98
C ALA A 930 25.59 -6.72 17.47
N PHE A 931 25.60 -6.35 18.75
CA PHE A 931 26.60 -5.48 19.36
C PHE A 931 27.79 -6.25 19.97
N GLY A 932 27.59 -7.48 20.45
CA GLY A 932 28.52 -8.16 21.34
C GLY A 932 28.46 -7.60 22.76
N ASP A 933 28.97 -8.37 23.74
CA ASP A 933 28.85 -8.03 25.16
C ASP A 933 29.55 -6.70 25.54
N GLU A 934 30.72 -6.43 24.95
CA GLU A 934 31.48 -5.21 25.25
C GLU A 934 30.70 -3.94 24.86
N LEU A 935 30.17 -3.89 23.63
CA LEU A 935 29.41 -2.72 23.17
C LEU A 935 28.03 -2.65 23.82
N LEU A 936 27.36 -3.79 24.02
CA LEU A 936 26.08 -3.81 24.72
C LEU A 936 26.18 -3.25 26.14
N SER A 937 27.29 -3.48 26.85
CA SER A 937 27.53 -2.92 28.18
C SER A 937 27.62 -1.38 28.21
N LYS A 938 27.88 -0.75 27.06
CA LYS A 938 27.99 0.72 26.91
C LYS A 938 26.64 1.36 26.56
N LEU A 939 25.77 0.63 25.85
CA LEU A 939 24.48 1.11 25.35
C LEU A 939 23.46 1.28 26.49
N LEU A 940 22.95 2.49 26.66
CA LEU A 940 21.97 2.79 27.71
C LEU A 940 20.57 2.32 27.29
N ILE A 941 19.95 1.46 28.08
CA ILE A 941 18.62 0.87 27.81
C ILE A 941 17.52 1.63 28.57
N LEU A 942 16.48 2.03 27.84
CA LEU A 942 15.32 2.78 28.30
C LEU A 942 14.02 1.99 28.03
N ASN A 943 12.99 2.28 28.81
CA ASN A 943 11.65 1.74 28.63
C ASN A 943 10.62 2.71 29.20
N THR A 944 9.52 2.98 28.48
CA THR A 944 8.45 3.86 28.95
C THR A 944 7.23 3.10 29.49
N LYS A 945 7.06 1.83 29.07
CA LYS A 945 5.89 1.01 29.43
C LYS A 945 5.76 0.76 30.93
N GLY A 946 6.86 0.85 31.68
CA GLY A 946 6.85 0.76 33.14
C GLY A 946 6.07 1.88 33.85
N PHE A 947 5.76 2.98 33.18
CA PHE A 947 4.95 4.06 33.73
C PHE A 947 3.81 4.50 32.82
N THR A 948 3.85 4.20 31.52
CA THR A 948 2.73 4.48 30.59
C THR A 948 1.78 3.31 30.39
N GLY A 949 2.10 2.12 30.90
CA GLY A 949 1.47 0.87 30.45
C GLY A 949 1.77 0.59 28.97
N HIS A 950 1.08 -0.41 28.40
CA HIS A 950 1.24 -0.82 27.01
C HIS A 950 -0.02 -0.55 26.17
N PRO A 951 -0.07 0.59 25.45
CA PRO A 951 -1.20 0.96 24.59
C PRO A 951 -1.15 0.30 23.21
N MET A 952 -0.54 -0.88 23.11
CA MET A 952 -0.45 -1.70 21.90
C MET A 952 0.12 -0.93 20.71
N GLY A 953 -0.70 -0.41 19.80
CA GLY A 953 -0.28 0.21 18.53
C GLY A 953 0.36 1.59 18.69
N VAL A 954 0.25 2.21 19.85
CA VAL A 954 0.85 3.51 20.18
C VAL A 954 2.27 3.31 20.75
N SER A 955 3.24 4.02 20.18
CA SER A 955 4.64 4.00 20.63
C SER A 955 5.01 5.33 21.29
N PHE A 956 4.86 5.41 22.61
CA PHE A 956 5.38 6.53 23.39
C PHE A 956 6.90 6.61 23.32
N GLU A 957 7.55 5.48 23.05
CA GLU A 957 9.00 5.36 22.90
C GLU A 957 9.53 6.16 21.72
N ASP A 958 8.82 6.21 20.59
CA ASP A 958 9.24 6.99 19.42
C ASP A 958 9.21 8.50 19.71
N VAL A 959 8.16 8.98 20.39
CA VAL A 959 8.09 10.39 20.85
C VAL A 959 9.12 10.68 21.93
N CYS A 960 9.30 9.76 22.89
CA CYS A 960 10.28 9.91 23.96
C CYS A 960 11.72 9.91 23.40
N ALA A 961 12.02 9.13 22.35
CA ALA A 961 13.31 9.15 21.69
C ALA A 961 13.66 10.54 21.14
N VAL A 962 12.69 11.22 20.53
CA VAL A 962 12.86 12.61 20.07
C VAL A 962 13.10 13.55 21.24
N GLU A 963 12.32 13.44 22.32
CA GLU A 963 12.46 14.31 23.50
C GLU A 963 13.78 14.08 24.25
N VAL A 964 14.26 12.83 24.36
CA VAL A 964 15.56 12.50 24.93
C VAL A 964 16.69 13.16 24.14
N LEU A 965 16.65 13.08 22.81
CA LEU A 965 17.63 13.73 21.94
C LEU A 965 17.57 15.25 22.04
N LEU A 966 16.37 15.82 22.19
CA LEU A 966 16.18 17.26 22.29
C LEU A 966 16.65 17.82 23.64
N ARG A 967 16.34 17.13 24.74
CA ARG A 967 16.56 17.61 26.12
C ARG A 967 17.82 17.08 26.77
N GLN A 968 18.47 16.08 26.15
CA GLN A 968 19.62 15.38 26.71
C GLN A 968 19.34 14.86 28.14
N THR A 969 18.11 14.39 28.35
CA THR A 969 17.59 13.89 29.62
C THR A 969 16.81 12.61 29.33
N VAL A 970 17.13 11.54 30.04
CA VAL A 970 16.53 10.21 29.85
C VAL A 970 15.50 9.91 30.95
N PRO A 971 14.42 9.17 30.64
CA PRO A 971 13.52 8.64 31.66
C PRO A 971 14.16 7.50 32.45
N PRO A 972 13.75 7.30 33.73
CA PRO A 972 14.13 6.13 34.50
C PRO A 972 13.40 4.88 33.98
N VAL A 973 14.04 3.71 34.12
CA VAL A 973 13.34 2.43 34.07
C VAL A 973 12.82 2.14 35.49
N PRO A 974 11.50 2.21 35.74
CA PRO A 974 10.98 2.17 37.10
C PRO A 974 11.08 0.76 37.69
N ASN A 975 11.10 0.71 39.03
CA ASN A 975 10.97 -0.51 39.84
C ASN A 975 12.02 -1.61 39.59
N TYR A 976 13.17 -1.31 38.98
CA TYR A 976 14.27 -2.28 38.85
C TYR A 976 15.00 -2.48 40.19
N LYS A 977 14.81 -3.65 40.81
CA LYS A 977 15.36 -4.04 42.12
C LYS A 977 16.17 -5.34 42.06
N GLU A 978 15.71 -6.33 41.29
CA GLU A 978 16.34 -7.65 41.21
C GLU A 978 16.93 -7.91 39.82
N LYS A 979 18.25 -8.13 39.78
CA LYS A 979 18.96 -8.48 38.55
C LYS A 979 18.56 -9.87 38.08
N ASP A 980 18.22 -9.95 36.80
CA ASP A 980 18.01 -11.21 36.12
C ASP A 980 19.34 -11.75 35.57
N ALA A 981 19.82 -12.85 36.15
CA ALA A 981 21.07 -13.48 35.74
C ALA A 981 21.05 -13.93 34.26
N TYR A 982 19.88 -14.26 33.70
CA TYR A 982 19.75 -14.69 32.31
C TYR A 982 20.03 -13.56 31.31
N LEU A 983 19.65 -12.33 31.67
CA LEU A 983 19.82 -11.17 30.81
C LEU A 983 21.27 -10.66 30.80
N GLY A 984 22.09 -11.02 31.78
CA GLY A 984 23.49 -10.61 31.88
C GLY A 984 23.68 -9.18 32.41
N GLU A 985 24.85 -8.59 32.13
CA GLU A 985 25.12 -7.18 32.47
C GLU A 985 24.41 -6.25 31.48
N LEU A 986 23.59 -5.34 32.00
CA LEU A 986 22.85 -4.35 31.21
C LEU A 986 22.99 -2.97 31.85
N LYS A 987 23.20 -1.95 31.03
CA LYS A 987 23.23 -0.55 31.47
C LYS A 987 21.82 0.05 31.38
N ILE A 988 21.07 -0.05 32.46
CA ILE A 988 19.67 0.39 32.54
C ILE A 988 19.60 1.85 33.01
N SER A 989 18.74 2.66 32.39
CA SER A 989 18.55 4.06 32.75
C SER A 989 17.99 4.25 34.16
N LYS A 990 18.62 5.14 34.94
CA LYS A 990 18.17 5.61 36.25
C LYS A 990 17.46 6.97 36.20
N GLY A 991 17.29 7.51 35.01
CA GLY A 991 16.74 8.85 34.77
C GLY A 991 17.79 9.96 34.93
N GLY A 992 17.46 11.14 34.40
CA GLY A 992 18.27 12.35 34.53
C GLY A 992 19.10 12.70 33.30
N PRO A 993 20.04 13.65 33.41
CA PRO A 993 20.84 14.12 32.28
C PRO A 993 21.70 13.00 31.68
N TYR A 994 21.68 12.87 30.36
CA TYR A 994 22.52 11.93 29.63
C TYR A 994 22.82 12.48 28.23
N ALA A 995 24.11 12.64 27.93
CA ALA A 995 24.54 13.10 26.62
C ALA A 995 24.43 11.96 25.60
N CYS A 996 23.53 12.10 24.63
CA CYS A 996 23.34 11.13 23.56
C CYS A 996 23.11 11.82 22.21
N ARG A 997 23.69 11.20 21.16
CA ARG A 997 23.56 11.59 19.76
C ARG A 997 22.52 10.76 19.01
N TYR A 998 22.26 9.53 19.47
CA TYR A 998 21.41 8.58 18.78
C TYR A 998 20.36 7.96 19.71
N ALA A 999 19.19 7.65 19.18
CA ALA A 999 18.18 6.84 19.85
C ALA A 999 17.74 5.70 18.92
N LEU A 1000 18.07 4.46 19.29
CA LEU A 1000 17.70 3.25 18.57
C LEU A 1000 16.41 2.68 19.16
N ARG A 1001 15.38 2.53 18.34
CA ARG A 1001 14.10 1.93 18.70
C ARG A 1001 13.98 0.54 18.10
N PHE A 1002 13.52 -0.40 18.92
CA PHE A 1002 12.99 -1.70 18.47
C PHE A 1002 11.54 -1.84 18.91
N ALA A 1003 10.67 -2.28 18.02
CA ALA A 1003 9.30 -2.65 18.32
C ALA A 1003 8.99 -4.04 17.72
N ALA A 1004 8.20 -4.82 18.45
CA ALA A 1004 7.68 -6.09 17.97
C ALA A 1004 6.17 -6.13 18.19
N GLY A 1005 5.45 -6.92 17.39
CA GLY A 1005 3.99 -7.03 17.49
C GLY A 1005 3.50 -8.46 17.30
N PHE A 1006 2.27 -8.71 17.75
CA PHE A 1006 1.54 -9.94 17.41
C PHE A 1006 1.51 -10.14 15.89
N GLY A 1007 1.49 -11.41 15.47
CA GLY A 1007 1.61 -11.78 14.06
C GLY A 1007 3.03 -11.69 13.53
N SER A 1008 4.04 -11.82 14.41
CA SER A 1008 5.46 -11.88 14.04
C SER A 1008 6.04 -10.58 13.44
N GLN A 1009 5.43 -9.43 13.75
CA GLN A 1009 5.85 -8.11 13.25
C GLN A 1009 7.08 -7.59 13.99
N VAL A 1010 8.02 -7.01 13.26
CA VAL A 1010 9.31 -6.49 13.75
C VAL A 1010 9.54 -5.14 13.09
N ALA A 1011 9.89 -4.10 13.86
CA ALA A 1011 10.22 -2.78 13.34
C ALA A 1011 11.38 -2.14 14.12
N PHE A 1012 12.20 -1.37 13.41
CA PHE A 1012 13.34 -0.62 13.93
C PHE A 1012 13.30 0.82 13.42
N ALA A 1013 13.79 1.75 14.24
CA ALA A 1013 14.04 3.13 13.84
C ALA A 1013 15.30 3.67 14.53
N LEU A 1014 16.09 4.48 13.84
CA LEU A 1014 17.24 5.19 14.39
C LEU A 1014 17.03 6.69 14.25
N TYR A 1015 17.00 7.39 15.38
CA TYR A 1015 16.91 8.84 15.46
C TYR A 1015 18.26 9.45 15.83
N ALA A 1016 18.51 10.69 15.41
CA ALA A 1016 19.68 11.47 15.79
C ALA A 1016 19.33 12.90 16.18
N THR A 1017 20.22 13.55 16.94
CA THR A 1017 20.09 14.97 17.33
C THR A 1017 19.96 15.89 16.11
N ALA A 1018 19.21 16.99 16.23
CA ALA A 1018 19.03 17.95 15.12
C ALA A 1018 20.36 18.61 14.66
N GLN A 1019 21.28 18.87 15.59
CA GLN A 1019 22.61 19.48 15.34
C GLN A 1019 23.65 18.50 14.76
N TYR A 1020 23.20 17.48 14.02
CA TYR A 1020 24.09 16.53 13.38
C TYR A 1020 24.73 17.15 12.14
N GLU A 1021 25.98 17.62 12.28
CA GLU A 1021 26.94 17.90 11.21
C GLU A 1021 28.25 17.13 11.48
#